data_AF-A0A2V9LDS8-F1
#
_entry.id   AF-A0A2V9LDS8-F1
#
_cell.length_a   1.000
_cell.length_b   1.000
_cell.length_c   1.000
_cell.angle_alpha   90.00
_cell.angle_beta   90.00
_cell.angle_gamma   90.00
#
_symmetry.space_group_name_H-M   'P 1'
#
loop_
_entity.id
_entity.type
_entity.pdbx_description
1 polymer ?
#
loop_
_entity_poly.entity_id
_entity_poly.type
_entity_poly.pdbx_seq_one_letter_code
_entity_poly.pdbx_strand_id
1 'polypeptide(L)'
;MGHGPGGELEQRVGEWRMEWRRDSAGRWRVGRWEAGVETRSRAPRRLFSDVTAAALGGTASFREQMLRGTDDWRSQLDAAWGIDVYGNTGLAVGDFDGDGFDDLYVCEPAGLPNRLYRNRGDGTFEDVRETAGVGLLDDTACALFADFLNRGRQDLIVVRTAGPLLFLNQGGGRFELKPDAFRFAEQPQGTFTGAAAADYDGDGRLDVYFCLYSYYLGLNQYHYPLPYYDAQNGPPNFLFHNEGDGTFRDSTSETGLNQNNNRYSFACAWADFDGDGRPDLSVANDFGRKNLYHNNGNGTFTDLAGEAGVEDYGAGMSVCWVDYDNDGRPDLYVANMWSAAGQRLTQQPVFQPVVKDATRAAFRKHAAGNSLYRNSGRGKFQDATAQAGVAKGRWAWCADAWDFDHDGFADLYIADGFISGPKRLELSSFFWRQVVANSPLDTKPSPAYERGWNAINELIRSDGTWAGYQRNVFYANNRDGTFSDISGVVGLDFPEDSRAFALADFDHDGRLEVVLKSRNTPRLRILRNEMDAPGDVVAVLLRGRASGRDAIGAVVTVETESGRQAKTLQAGSGFLTQHTKELFFGLGERGGNVRLTVRWPNGSVQAHENIPRNQRIEIEEGLEKFRAKPFDPRRTAASPSAAARLAEGPDVARETWLVEPLAAPDFSLPDFENRMHSLHALAGRPALLTFWEAECPRSREQLTRIQASAAALRDRPWGWLAVNASEAGGLERIRAFAGEHRLTFPLLGGAADVVAIYDIIFRYLFDRRVDIAAPTSFLLDEQGRILKVYQGVFSADKFLKDWETRPRSLEERLRRATPFPGTYYGAALRRNHFTYGVAFFERGYDDQAVAAFEEAIAARRDDADAYYNLGTLFVRKQLLQEARENLDRAVSLKPNYPNAWINLGLISEREGKSEEAIRDFERAIQQDPGSAIAHLNLGNLYRRIGRPKDAQAALERGVELSPNDPEAVYSLAMFYAEQNDLGEARKYLERALQLEPNFPNALNNLGVLLLRSRDVAGAEREFEQCLRVAPDYEQAYLNLAQLEVALGHKDRARALLQEFHQRHPENKPVEEALRQLGP
;
A
#
# COMPACT_ATOMS: atom_id res chain seq x y z
N MET A 1 -6.65 -29.33 -8.10
CA MET A 1 -5.61 -30.33 -7.83
C MET A 1 -6.24 -31.47 -7.06
N GLY A 2 -6.02 -32.70 -7.52
CA GLY A 2 -6.42 -33.92 -6.83
C GLY A 2 -5.54 -35.07 -7.31
N HIS A 3 -5.71 -36.26 -6.72
CA HIS A 3 -5.08 -37.46 -7.25
C HIS A 3 -5.87 -37.97 -8.45
N GLY A 4 -5.19 -38.18 -9.56
CA GLY A 4 -5.75 -38.89 -10.71
C GLY A 4 -6.05 -40.36 -10.34
N PRO A 5 -6.76 -41.10 -11.22
CA PRO A 5 -7.12 -42.50 -10.98
C PRO A 5 -5.92 -43.42 -10.67
N GLY A 6 -4.70 -43.03 -11.08
CA GLY A 6 -3.45 -43.74 -10.82
C GLY A 6 -2.57 -43.17 -9.69
N GLY A 7 -3.07 -42.22 -8.89
CA GLY A 7 -2.31 -41.59 -7.79
C GLY A 7 -1.44 -40.39 -8.18
N GLU A 8 -1.27 -40.13 -9.49
CA GLU A 8 -0.59 -38.96 -10.07
C GLU A 8 -1.25 -37.63 -9.65
N LEU A 9 -0.48 -36.54 -9.61
CA LEU A 9 -1.02 -35.20 -9.45
C LEU A 9 -1.73 -34.79 -10.74
N GLU A 10 -2.99 -34.35 -10.63
CA GLU A 10 -3.75 -33.84 -11.77
C GLU A 10 -4.24 -32.40 -11.51
N GLN A 11 -3.99 -31.54 -12.49
CA GLN A 11 -4.56 -30.19 -12.59
C GLN A 11 -5.48 -30.11 -13.81
N ARG A 12 -6.61 -29.41 -13.64
CA ARG A 12 -7.56 -29.10 -14.71
C ARG A 12 -7.85 -27.61 -14.70
N VAL A 13 -7.60 -26.96 -15.83
CA VAL A 13 -7.86 -25.52 -16.03
C VAL A 13 -8.69 -25.36 -17.29
N GLY A 14 -9.80 -24.64 -17.22
CA GLY A 14 -10.70 -24.54 -18.37
C GLY A 14 -11.98 -23.79 -18.05
N GLU A 15 -13.00 -24.05 -18.86
CA GLU A 15 -14.34 -23.51 -18.70
C GLU A 15 -15.32 -24.62 -18.34
N TRP A 16 -16.18 -24.35 -17.35
CA TRP A 16 -17.18 -25.32 -16.90
C TRP A 16 -18.57 -24.69 -16.92
N ARG A 17 -19.54 -25.43 -17.47
CA ARG A 17 -20.96 -25.12 -17.33
C ARG A 17 -21.47 -25.74 -16.05
N MET A 18 -22.01 -24.92 -15.14
CA MET A 18 -22.50 -25.38 -13.83
C MET A 18 -23.97 -25.03 -13.66
N GLU A 19 -24.77 -26.01 -13.27
CA GLU A 19 -26.15 -25.83 -12.86
C GLU A 19 -26.22 -25.72 -11.33
N TRP A 20 -26.82 -24.64 -10.85
CA TRP A 20 -26.98 -24.36 -9.43
C TRP A 20 -28.43 -24.53 -9.00
N ARG A 21 -28.64 -25.18 -7.86
CA ARG A 21 -29.95 -25.34 -7.21
C ARG A 21 -29.88 -24.92 -5.76
N ARG A 22 -30.98 -24.41 -5.21
CA ARG A 22 -31.07 -24.16 -3.77
C ARG A 22 -31.47 -25.44 -3.05
N ASP A 23 -30.76 -25.76 -1.97
CA ASP A 23 -31.17 -26.83 -1.06
C ASP A 23 -32.37 -26.39 -0.20
N SER A 24 -32.92 -27.29 0.62
CA SER A 24 -34.05 -27.02 1.51
C SER A 24 -33.77 -25.94 2.56
N ALA A 25 -32.50 -25.59 2.79
CA ALA A 25 -32.07 -24.49 3.66
C ALA A 25 -31.79 -23.19 2.88
N GLY A 26 -32.13 -23.13 1.59
CA GLY A 26 -31.96 -21.95 0.74
C GLY A 26 -30.53 -21.71 0.25
N ARG A 27 -29.59 -22.63 0.52
CA ARG A 27 -28.18 -22.52 0.11
C ARG A 27 -27.98 -23.00 -1.32
N TRP A 28 -27.19 -22.27 -2.10
CA TRP A 28 -26.80 -22.71 -3.44
C TRP A 28 -25.89 -23.94 -3.38
N ARG A 29 -26.23 -24.96 -4.19
CA ARG A 29 -25.41 -26.14 -4.43
C ARG A 29 -25.30 -26.40 -5.92
N VAL A 30 -24.13 -26.83 -6.37
CA VAL A 30 -23.93 -27.33 -7.73
C VAL A 30 -24.67 -28.65 -7.86
N GLY A 31 -25.65 -28.72 -8.75
CA GLY A 31 -26.42 -29.93 -9.05
C GLY A 31 -25.78 -30.76 -10.16
N ARG A 32 -25.23 -30.09 -11.16
CA ARG A 32 -24.50 -30.67 -12.29
C ARG A 32 -23.40 -29.72 -12.70
N TRP A 33 -22.28 -30.26 -13.17
CA TRP A 33 -21.29 -29.49 -13.90
C TRP A 33 -20.75 -30.30 -15.08
N GLU A 34 -20.36 -29.62 -16.14
CA GLU A 34 -19.82 -30.20 -17.37
C GLU A 34 -18.64 -29.34 -17.83
N ALA A 35 -17.49 -29.97 -18.07
CA ALA A 35 -16.34 -29.29 -18.64
C ALA A 35 -16.60 -29.00 -20.13
N GLY A 36 -16.34 -27.77 -20.55
CA GLY A 36 -16.27 -27.39 -21.96
C GLY A 36 -14.88 -27.71 -22.50
N VAL A 37 -14.08 -26.67 -22.72
CA VAL A 37 -12.65 -26.82 -23.05
C VAL A 37 -11.84 -26.79 -21.76
N GLU A 38 -10.93 -27.76 -21.59
CA GLU A 38 -10.01 -27.78 -20.45
C GLU A 38 -8.63 -28.32 -20.86
N THR A 39 -7.60 -27.73 -20.28
CA THR A 39 -6.24 -28.28 -20.23
C THR A 39 -6.14 -29.22 -19.03
N ARG A 40 -5.59 -30.41 -19.25
CA ARG A 40 -5.30 -31.39 -18.20
C ARG A 40 -3.80 -31.61 -18.13
N SER A 41 -3.23 -31.29 -16.98
CA SER A 41 -1.80 -31.45 -16.71
C SER A 41 -1.62 -32.52 -15.66
N ARG A 42 -0.62 -33.39 -15.84
CA ARG A 42 -0.36 -34.52 -14.95
C ARG A 42 1.13 -34.66 -14.67
N ALA A 43 1.46 -34.99 -13.42
CA ALA A 43 2.82 -35.32 -13.03
C ALA A 43 2.81 -36.43 -11.96
N PRO A 44 3.80 -37.35 -11.98
CA PRO A 44 3.87 -38.42 -10.98
C PRO A 44 4.14 -37.87 -9.56
N ARG A 45 4.79 -36.71 -9.47
CA ARG A 45 5.12 -35.97 -8.24
C ARG A 45 5.27 -34.48 -8.59
N ARG A 46 5.38 -33.62 -7.58
CA ARG A 46 5.74 -32.21 -7.80
C ARG A 46 7.10 -32.14 -8.45
N LEU A 47 7.24 -31.26 -9.44
CA LEU A 47 8.49 -31.07 -10.19
C LEU A 47 9.44 -30.10 -9.51
N PHE A 48 8.93 -29.18 -8.70
CA PHE A 48 9.72 -28.36 -7.79
C PHE A 48 9.56 -28.83 -6.35
N SER A 49 10.68 -28.87 -5.62
CA SER A 49 10.69 -29.16 -4.18
C SER A 49 11.18 -27.95 -3.38
N ASP A 50 10.57 -27.72 -2.22
CA ASP A 50 11.04 -26.69 -1.29
C ASP A 50 12.23 -27.23 -0.49
N VAL A 51 13.40 -26.67 -0.75
CA VAL A 51 14.67 -27.01 -0.08
C VAL A 51 15.11 -25.94 0.91
N THR A 52 14.27 -24.94 1.18
CA THR A 52 14.63 -23.74 1.96
C THR A 52 15.19 -24.09 3.34
N ALA A 53 14.57 -25.02 4.05
CA ALA A 53 15.06 -25.40 5.38
C ALA A 53 16.37 -26.21 5.33
N ALA A 54 16.63 -26.94 4.25
CA ALA A 54 17.93 -27.60 4.05
C ALA A 54 19.02 -26.56 3.74
N ALA A 55 18.70 -25.59 2.87
CA ALA A 55 19.62 -24.56 2.41
C ALA A 55 19.93 -23.50 3.49
N LEU A 56 18.90 -23.02 4.19
CA LEU A 56 18.97 -21.87 5.11
C LEU A 56 18.64 -22.21 6.56
N GLY A 57 18.13 -23.41 6.85
CA GLY A 57 17.69 -23.78 8.21
C GLY A 57 18.79 -23.76 9.26
N GLY A 58 20.06 -23.85 8.85
CA GLY A 58 21.24 -23.66 9.71
C GLY A 58 21.47 -22.20 10.13
N THR A 59 20.97 -21.23 9.36
CA THR A 59 21.15 -19.80 9.63
C THR A 59 20.15 -19.28 10.67
N ALA A 60 20.63 -18.51 11.65
CA ALA A 60 19.75 -17.90 12.67
C ALA A 60 18.79 -16.89 12.03
N SER A 61 19.27 -16.12 11.05
CA SER A 61 18.50 -15.11 10.34
C SER A 61 17.29 -15.68 9.60
N PHE A 62 17.41 -16.86 9.00
CA PHE A 62 16.25 -17.51 8.40
C PHE A 62 15.21 -17.88 9.47
N ARG A 63 15.63 -18.55 10.54
CA ARG A 63 14.73 -19.04 11.60
C ARG A 63 14.05 -17.91 12.37
N GLU A 64 14.74 -16.79 12.58
CA GLU A 64 14.28 -15.69 13.43
C GLU A 64 13.62 -14.56 12.63
N GLN A 65 14.08 -14.30 11.39
CA GLN A 65 13.59 -13.20 10.55
C GLN A 65 12.76 -13.64 9.34
N MET A 66 13.24 -14.58 8.54
CA MET A 66 12.61 -14.91 7.25
C MET A 66 11.36 -15.80 7.38
N LEU A 67 11.24 -16.56 8.47
CA LEU A 67 10.04 -17.37 8.75
C LEU A 67 8.82 -16.54 9.20
N ARG A 68 8.99 -15.26 9.57
CA ARG A 68 7.90 -14.38 10.00
C ARG A 68 7.42 -13.52 8.85
N GLY A 69 6.11 -13.36 8.67
CA GLY A 69 5.54 -12.46 7.66
C GLY A 69 5.64 -10.97 8.04
N THR A 70 5.43 -10.08 7.07
CA THR A 70 5.36 -8.62 7.29
C THR A 70 4.32 -8.28 8.35
N ASP A 71 3.18 -8.98 8.37
CA ASP A 71 2.11 -8.78 9.36
C ASP A 71 2.55 -9.00 10.82
N ASP A 72 3.45 -9.95 11.07
CA ASP A 72 4.01 -10.16 12.40
C ASP A 72 4.95 -9.01 12.79
N TRP A 73 5.75 -8.52 11.84
CA TRP A 73 6.69 -7.42 12.05
C TRP A 73 6.02 -6.06 12.25
N ARG A 74 4.99 -5.72 11.45
CA ARG A 74 4.20 -4.50 11.67
C ARG A 74 3.37 -4.52 12.96
N SER A 75 3.30 -5.66 13.65
CA SER A 75 2.70 -5.78 15.00
C SER A 75 3.72 -5.56 16.13
N GLN A 76 5.02 -5.47 15.80
CA GLN A 76 6.13 -5.49 16.76
C GLN A 76 7.09 -4.31 16.62
N LEU A 77 7.26 -3.78 15.41
CA LEU A 77 8.15 -2.65 15.16
C LEU A 77 7.38 -1.34 15.34
N ASP A 78 8.04 -0.34 15.95
CA ASP A 78 7.54 1.03 16.01
C ASP A 78 7.32 1.53 14.57
N ALA A 79 6.10 1.98 14.25
CA ALA A 79 5.75 2.47 12.92
C ALA A 79 6.61 3.67 12.48
N ALA A 80 7.28 4.35 13.41
CA ALA A 80 8.28 5.38 13.09
C ALA A 80 9.46 4.86 12.26
N TRP A 81 9.71 3.54 12.20
CA TRP A 81 10.66 2.94 11.26
C TRP A 81 10.22 3.07 9.80
N GLY A 82 8.91 3.17 9.53
CA GLY A 82 8.36 3.24 8.19
C GLY A 82 7.97 1.89 7.58
N ILE A 83 7.91 0.81 8.37
CA ILE A 83 7.37 -0.47 7.89
C ILE A 83 5.91 -0.30 7.45
N ASP A 84 5.54 -0.88 6.30
CA ASP A 84 4.20 -0.74 5.73
C ASP A 84 3.48 -2.07 5.46
N VAL A 85 2.21 -1.95 5.09
CA VAL A 85 1.32 -3.07 4.78
C VAL A 85 1.60 -3.73 3.44
N TYR A 86 2.22 -3.06 2.47
CA TYR A 86 2.43 -3.59 1.11
C TYR A 86 3.61 -4.57 1.06
N GLY A 87 4.68 -4.28 1.79
CA GLY A 87 5.85 -5.15 1.92
C GLY A 87 6.52 -5.47 0.59
N ASN A 88 6.64 -4.47 -0.28
CA ASN A 88 7.23 -4.59 -1.61
C ASN A 88 8.76 -4.61 -1.52
N THR A 89 9.32 -5.77 -1.20
CA THR A 89 10.77 -5.97 -1.12
C THR A 89 11.22 -7.12 -2.02
N GLY A 90 12.35 -6.90 -2.68
CA GLY A 90 12.92 -7.75 -3.72
C GLY A 90 14.13 -8.57 -3.27
N LEU A 91 14.87 -9.06 -4.25
CA LEU A 91 16.12 -9.79 -4.06
C LEU A 91 17.01 -9.68 -5.30
N ALA A 92 18.29 -10.00 -5.14
CA ALA A 92 19.25 -10.01 -6.23
C ALA A 92 20.21 -11.18 -6.09
N VAL A 93 20.60 -11.73 -7.23
CA VAL A 93 21.59 -12.81 -7.33
C VAL A 93 22.88 -12.30 -7.97
N GLY A 94 24.01 -12.73 -7.44
CA GLY A 94 25.33 -12.52 -8.05
C GLY A 94 26.48 -13.04 -7.20
N ASP A 95 27.53 -13.53 -7.86
CA ASP A 95 28.82 -13.90 -7.25
C ASP A 95 29.58 -12.65 -6.74
N PHE A 96 29.39 -12.30 -5.46
CA PHE A 96 29.96 -11.08 -4.89
C PHE A 96 31.40 -11.25 -4.42
N ASP A 97 31.83 -12.47 -4.11
CA ASP A 97 33.18 -12.73 -3.58
C ASP A 97 34.15 -13.34 -4.61
N GLY A 98 33.65 -13.71 -5.78
CA GLY A 98 34.40 -14.23 -6.92
C GLY A 98 34.76 -15.70 -6.79
N ASP A 99 34.06 -16.47 -5.95
CA ASP A 99 34.31 -17.91 -5.78
C ASP A 99 33.64 -18.78 -6.87
N GLY A 100 32.84 -18.16 -7.73
CA GLY A 100 32.21 -18.76 -8.90
C GLY A 100 30.83 -19.36 -8.64
N PHE A 101 30.29 -19.23 -7.42
CA PHE A 101 28.91 -19.54 -7.08
C PHE A 101 28.12 -18.24 -6.89
N ASP A 102 26.88 -18.24 -7.37
CA ASP A 102 25.99 -17.10 -7.17
C ASP A 102 25.50 -17.04 -5.71
N ASP A 103 25.53 -15.84 -5.14
CA ASP A 103 25.05 -15.52 -3.79
C ASP A 103 23.70 -14.80 -3.83
N LEU A 104 23.03 -14.72 -2.67
CA LEU A 104 21.69 -14.17 -2.55
C LEU A 104 21.65 -12.93 -1.63
N TYR A 105 21.31 -11.78 -2.19
CA TYR A 105 20.96 -10.58 -1.43
C TYR A 105 19.44 -10.43 -1.32
N VAL A 106 18.93 -10.27 -0.09
CA VAL A 106 17.49 -10.17 0.21
C VAL A 106 17.18 -8.82 0.83
N CYS A 107 16.32 -8.05 0.16
CA CYS A 107 15.84 -6.75 0.63
C CYS A 107 14.70 -6.92 1.64
N GLU A 108 14.72 -6.08 2.68
CA GLU A 108 13.82 -6.16 3.81
C GLU A 108 13.12 -4.82 4.10
N PRO A 109 11.91 -4.87 4.71
CA PRO A 109 11.20 -3.67 5.14
C PRO A 109 11.98 -2.91 6.22
N ALA A 110 11.67 -1.63 6.37
CA ALA A 110 12.26 -0.75 7.36
C ALA A 110 12.30 -1.37 8.79
N GLY A 111 13.43 -1.21 9.47
CA GLY A 111 13.68 -1.74 10.82
C GLY A 111 14.12 -3.20 10.87
N LEU A 112 14.23 -3.88 9.72
CA LEU A 112 14.79 -5.23 9.61
C LEU A 112 16.05 -5.19 8.74
N PRO A 113 17.15 -5.85 9.14
CA PRO A 113 18.36 -5.83 8.33
C PRO A 113 18.18 -6.66 7.05
N ASN A 114 18.58 -6.08 5.93
CA ASN A 114 18.83 -6.82 4.68
C ASN A 114 19.80 -7.98 4.93
N ARG A 115 19.69 -9.03 4.12
CA ARG A 115 20.48 -10.26 4.26
C ARG A 115 21.35 -10.49 3.03
N LEU A 116 22.59 -10.90 3.25
CA LEU A 116 23.48 -11.42 2.22
C LEU A 116 23.83 -12.85 2.62
N TYR A 117 23.28 -13.80 1.86
CA TYR A 117 23.51 -15.22 2.03
C TYR A 117 24.56 -15.67 1.03
N ARG A 118 25.75 -15.99 1.54
CA ARG A 118 26.82 -16.56 0.75
C ARG A 118 26.56 -18.04 0.50
N ASN A 119 26.61 -18.46 -0.76
CA ASN A 119 26.48 -19.85 -1.17
C ASN A 119 27.78 -20.60 -0.85
N ARG A 120 27.69 -21.79 -0.23
CA ARG A 120 28.87 -22.62 0.05
C ARG A 120 29.25 -23.56 -1.10
N GLY A 121 28.43 -23.61 -2.15
CA GLY A 121 28.58 -24.54 -3.28
C GLY A 121 28.17 -25.98 -2.97
N ASP A 122 27.58 -26.24 -1.80
CA ASP A 122 27.06 -27.55 -1.39
C ASP A 122 25.53 -27.57 -1.24
N GLY A 123 24.86 -26.50 -1.69
CA GLY A 123 23.43 -26.27 -1.53
C GLY A 123 23.03 -25.66 -0.18
N THR A 124 24.00 -25.29 0.68
CA THR A 124 23.76 -24.55 1.92
C THR A 124 24.34 -23.15 1.88
N PHE A 125 23.80 -22.27 2.73
CA PHE A 125 24.15 -20.86 2.77
C PHE A 125 24.60 -20.40 4.15
N GLU A 126 25.39 -19.32 4.18
CA GLU A 126 25.72 -18.58 5.40
C GLU A 126 25.35 -17.11 5.31
N ASP A 127 24.82 -16.55 6.40
CA ASP A 127 24.52 -15.13 6.47
C ASP A 127 25.80 -14.34 6.80
N VAL A 128 26.29 -13.58 5.83
CA VAL A 128 27.53 -12.80 5.92
C VAL A 128 27.28 -11.29 5.93
N ARG A 129 26.03 -10.83 6.13
CA ARG A 129 25.70 -9.40 5.96
C ARG A 129 26.53 -8.46 6.85
N GLU A 130 26.87 -8.90 8.07
CA GLU A 130 27.66 -8.12 9.02
C GLU A 130 29.13 -8.02 8.60
N THR A 131 29.73 -9.13 8.15
CA THR A 131 31.12 -9.13 7.67
C THR A 131 31.26 -8.40 6.35
N ALA A 132 30.25 -8.49 5.48
CA ALA A 132 30.20 -7.81 4.20
C ALA A 132 29.87 -6.31 4.31
N GLY A 133 29.22 -5.86 5.41
CA GLY A 133 28.91 -4.46 5.67
C GLY A 133 27.60 -3.95 5.03
N VAL A 134 26.67 -4.85 4.71
CA VAL A 134 25.48 -4.56 3.88
C VAL A 134 24.14 -4.93 4.56
N GLY A 135 24.13 -5.02 5.89
CA GLY A 135 22.92 -5.24 6.70
C GLY A 135 22.14 -3.94 6.98
N LEU A 136 21.51 -3.38 5.95
CA LEU A 136 20.78 -2.11 6.03
C LEU A 136 19.43 -2.26 6.76
N LEU A 137 19.08 -1.30 7.62
CA LEU A 137 17.78 -1.21 8.30
C LEU A 137 16.76 -0.31 7.57
N ASP A 138 17.19 0.39 6.53
CA ASP A 138 16.33 1.21 5.69
C ASP A 138 15.31 0.33 4.95
N ASP A 139 14.16 0.91 4.59
CA ASP A 139 13.20 0.24 3.72
C ASP A 139 13.78 0.09 2.30
N THR A 140 13.91 -1.15 1.82
CA THR A 140 14.57 -1.46 0.55
C THR A 140 13.67 -2.20 -0.43
N ALA A 141 13.51 -1.61 -1.62
CA ALA A 141 12.67 -2.15 -2.67
C ALA A 141 13.42 -3.22 -3.46
N CYS A 142 14.60 -2.92 -4.01
CA CYS A 142 15.40 -3.88 -4.79
C CYS A 142 16.91 -3.64 -4.66
N ALA A 143 17.70 -4.50 -5.29
CA ALA A 143 19.15 -4.39 -5.36
C ALA A 143 19.67 -4.86 -6.72
N LEU A 144 20.87 -4.40 -7.09
CA LEU A 144 21.58 -4.82 -8.31
C LEU A 144 23.02 -5.15 -7.98
N PHE A 145 23.49 -6.31 -8.40
CA PHE A 145 24.93 -6.62 -8.47
C PHE A 145 25.44 -6.35 -9.88
N ALA A 146 26.41 -5.46 -10.04
CA ALA A 146 27.10 -5.25 -11.31
C ALA A 146 28.47 -4.57 -11.12
N ASP A 147 29.41 -4.80 -12.03
CA ASP A 147 30.73 -4.17 -12.04
C ASP A 147 30.70 -2.76 -12.65
N PHE A 148 30.15 -1.80 -11.90
CA PHE A 148 30.01 -0.40 -12.33
C PHE A 148 31.33 0.32 -12.60
N LEU A 149 32.46 -0.24 -12.14
CA LEU A 149 33.80 0.32 -12.32
C LEU A 149 34.67 -0.47 -13.33
N ASN A 150 34.12 -1.50 -13.97
CA ASN A 150 34.81 -2.36 -14.93
C ASN A 150 36.14 -2.96 -14.42
N ARG A 151 36.21 -3.29 -13.13
CA ARG A 151 37.42 -3.74 -12.43
C ARG A 151 37.48 -5.25 -12.14
N GLY A 152 36.52 -6.01 -12.66
CA GLY A 152 36.34 -7.44 -12.47
C GLY A 152 35.72 -7.81 -11.12
N ARG A 153 35.01 -6.89 -10.47
CA ARG A 153 34.31 -7.14 -9.20
C ARG A 153 32.93 -6.53 -9.23
N GLN A 154 31.90 -7.31 -8.89
CA GLN A 154 30.53 -6.81 -8.85
C GLN A 154 30.33 -5.95 -7.60
N ASP A 155 29.97 -4.70 -7.83
CA ASP A 155 29.53 -3.74 -6.84
C ASP A 155 28.02 -3.93 -6.57
N LEU A 156 27.51 -3.37 -5.48
CA LEU A 156 26.12 -3.52 -5.05
C LEU A 156 25.42 -2.17 -5.00
N ILE A 157 24.38 -1.98 -5.81
CA ILE A 157 23.41 -0.90 -5.63
C ILE A 157 22.26 -1.43 -4.79
N VAL A 158 21.90 -0.71 -3.72
CA VAL A 158 20.71 -0.99 -2.91
C VAL A 158 19.73 0.18 -3.06
N VAL A 159 18.52 -0.12 -3.53
CA VAL A 159 17.48 0.87 -3.79
C VAL A 159 16.59 0.99 -2.57
N ARG A 160 16.80 2.06 -1.80
CA ARG A 160 15.96 2.39 -0.64
C ARG A 160 14.83 3.31 -1.05
N THR A 161 13.79 3.37 -0.23
CA THR A 161 12.67 4.30 -0.46
C THR A 161 13.10 5.78 -0.57
N ALA A 162 14.11 6.19 0.22
CA ALA A 162 14.66 7.54 0.25
C ALA A 162 15.73 7.80 -0.83
N GLY A 163 16.09 6.80 -1.63
CA GLY A 163 17.10 6.92 -2.69
C GLY A 163 18.18 5.83 -2.65
N PRO A 164 18.86 5.61 -3.79
CA PRO A 164 19.83 4.54 -3.96
C PRO A 164 21.12 4.77 -3.16
N LEU A 165 21.79 3.66 -2.80
CA LEU A 165 23.14 3.63 -2.24
C LEU A 165 24.04 2.75 -3.09
N LEU A 166 25.30 3.15 -3.26
CA LEU A 166 26.32 2.35 -3.93
C LEU A 166 27.32 1.80 -2.91
N PHE A 167 27.49 0.49 -2.92
CA PHE A 167 28.46 -0.25 -2.14
C PHE A 167 29.53 -0.81 -3.08
N LEU A 168 30.75 -0.29 -2.96
CA LEU A 168 31.90 -0.70 -3.74
C LEU A 168 32.51 -1.97 -3.14
N ASN A 169 32.64 -3.00 -3.97
CA ASN A 169 33.28 -4.26 -3.62
C ASN A 169 34.80 -4.10 -3.55
N GLN A 170 35.34 -4.24 -2.34
CA GLN A 170 36.76 -4.11 -2.04
C GLN A 170 37.53 -5.43 -2.24
N GLY A 171 36.84 -6.50 -2.61
CA GLY A 171 37.36 -7.87 -2.62
C GLY A 171 37.35 -8.51 -1.23
N GLY A 172 37.60 -9.82 -1.19
CA GLY A 172 37.60 -10.60 0.06
C GLY A 172 36.23 -10.63 0.76
N GLY A 173 35.14 -10.49 -0.01
CA GLY A 173 33.77 -10.52 0.48
C GLY A 173 33.34 -9.30 1.30
N ARG A 174 33.94 -8.12 1.06
CA ARG A 174 33.60 -6.88 1.78
C ARG A 174 33.20 -5.75 0.84
N PHE A 175 32.22 -4.98 1.29
CA PHE A 175 31.77 -3.76 0.64
C PHE A 175 32.12 -2.53 1.46
N GLU A 176 32.29 -1.41 0.77
CA GLU A 176 32.42 -0.08 1.35
C GLU A 176 31.38 0.84 0.71
N LEU A 177 30.63 1.58 1.53
CA LEU A 177 29.70 2.58 1.02
C LEU A 177 30.50 3.67 0.28
N LYS A 178 30.09 4.02 -0.94
CA LYS A 178 30.52 5.23 -1.64
C LYS A 178 29.57 6.38 -1.27
N PRO A 179 29.99 7.34 -0.44
CA PRO A 179 29.15 8.47 -0.09
C PRO A 179 28.86 9.33 -1.33
N ASP A 180 27.67 9.92 -1.38
CA ASP A 180 27.26 10.87 -2.42
C ASP A 180 27.42 10.34 -3.85
N ALA A 181 27.25 9.03 -4.02
CA ALA A 181 27.39 8.36 -5.32
C ALA A 181 26.38 8.88 -6.35
N PHE A 182 25.18 9.28 -5.96
CA PHE A 182 24.12 9.73 -6.87
C PHE A 182 23.88 11.23 -6.74
N ARG A 183 24.14 11.98 -7.82
CA ARG A 183 23.96 13.44 -7.91
C ARG A 183 22.69 13.77 -8.68
N PHE A 184 21.61 14.01 -7.95
CA PHE A 184 20.32 14.41 -8.49
C PHE A 184 20.35 15.85 -9.03
N ALA A 185 19.76 16.09 -10.20
CA ALA A 185 19.55 17.45 -10.71
C ALA A 185 18.35 18.11 -10.04
N GLU A 186 17.30 17.33 -9.75
CA GLU A 186 16.10 17.75 -9.03
C GLU A 186 15.85 16.82 -7.82
N GLN A 187 15.25 17.33 -6.75
CA GLN A 187 14.94 16.48 -5.61
C GLN A 187 13.94 15.38 -6.00
N PRO A 188 14.22 14.10 -5.71
CA PRO A 188 13.29 13.01 -5.94
C PRO A 188 11.94 13.27 -5.29
N GLN A 189 10.88 12.93 -6.01
CA GLN A 189 9.51 12.97 -5.50
C GLN A 189 9.07 11.53 -5.25
N GLY A 190 8.41 11.25 -4.12
CA GLY A 190 7.92 9.90 -3.83
C GLY A 190 9.03 8.91 -3.44
N THR A 191 8.86 7.65 -3.85
CA THR A 191 9.58 6.49 -3.35
C THR A 191 10.19 5.69 -4.49
N PHE A 192 11.47 5.33 -4.40
CA PHE A 192 12.13 4.47 -5.38
C PHE A 192 11.62 3.03 -5.27
N THR A 193 11.32 2.41 -6.42
CA THR A 193 10.74 1.06 -6.52
C THR A 193 11.64 0.12 -7.32
N GLY A 194 11.78 0.33 -8.62
CA GLY A 194 12.53 -0.55 -9.53
C GLY A 194 13.86 0.06 -10.02
N ALA A 195 14.78 -0.79 -10.45
CA ALA A 195 16.01 -0.37 -11.12
C ALA A 195 16.47 -1.40 -12.14
N ALA A 196 17.04 -0.93 -13.24
CA ALA A 196 17.72 -1.77 -14.24
C ALA A 196 18.90 -1.02 -14.86
N ALA A 197 19.97 -1.76 -15.19
CA ALA A 197 21.21 -1.19 -15.71
C ALA A 197 21.46 -1.56 -17.17
N ALA A 198 22.04 -0.61 -17.92
CA ALA A 198 22.48 -0.78 -19.29
C ALA A 198 23.55 0.27 -19.64
N ASP A 199 24.38 0.00 -20.64
CA ASP A 199 25.27 0.97 -21.27
C ASP A 199 24.49 1.67 -22.38
N TYR A 200 23.79 2.77 -22.06
CA TYR A 200 22.80 3.33 -22.99
C TYR A 200 23.42 4.21 -24.07
N ASP A 201 24.59 4.79 -23.80
CA ASP A 201 25.31 5.68 -24.73
C ASP A 201 26.50 4.98 -25.42
N GLY A 202 26.79 3.73 -25.06
CA GLY A 202 27.79 2.89 -25.71
C GLY A 202 29.23 3.22 -25.29
N ASP A 203 29.41 3.84 -24.14
CA ASP A 203 30.72 4.25 -23.63
C ASP A 203 31.46 3.15 -22.82
N GLY A 204 30.82 1.99 -22.68
CA GLY A 204 31.33 0.81 -21.99
C GLY A 204 31.04 0.79 -20.49
N ARG A 205 30.37 1.80 -19.93
CA ARG A 205 30.00 1.87 -18.51
C ARG A 205 28.51 1.61 -18.33
N LEU A 206 28.16 0.98 -17.21
CA LEU A 206 26.77 0.70 -16.89
C LEU A 206 26.14 1.91 -16.21
N ASP A 207 25.08 2.42 -16.83
CA ASP A 207 24.17 3.43 -16.33
C ASP A 207 22.97 2.77 -15.67
N VAL A 208 22.17 3.55 -14.92
CA VAL A 208 21.04 2.99 -14.16
C VAL A 208 19.79 3.83 -14.33
N TYR A 209 18.68 3.18 -14.68
CA TYR A 209 17.35 3.78 -14.65
C TYR A 209 16.62 3.38 -13.37
N PHE A 210 16.03 4.35 -12.68
CA PHE A 210 15.26 4.15 -11.45
C PHE A 210 13.81 4.52 -11.63
N CYS A 211 12.89 3.62 -11.27
CA CYS A 211 11.46 3.86 -11.21
C CYS A 211 11.05 4.47 -9.86
N LEU A 212 10.08 5.38 -9.89
CA LEU A 212 9.50 6.01 -8.71
C LEU A 212 7.98 5.83 -8.67
N TYR A 213 7.48 5.74 -7.44
CA TYR A 213 6.07 5.54 -7.12
C TYR A 213 5.66 6.39 -5.92
N SER A 214 4.36 6.66 -5.77
CA SER A 214 3.81 7.25 -4.56
C SER A 214 2.78 6.31 -3.95
N TYR A 215 3.18 5.66 -2.85
CA TYR A 215 2.24 4.87 -2.06
C TYR A 215 1.30 5.79 -1.31
N TYR A 216 0.03 5.43 -1.29
CA TYR A 216 -1.03 6.19 -0.63
C TYR A 216 -1.18 5.72 0.82
N LEU A 217 -0.25 6.12 1.68
CA LEU A 217 -0.14 5.71 3.07
C LEU A 217 -0.77 6.75 4.03
N GLY A 218 -2.01 6.47 4.45
CA GLY A 218 -2.65 7.17 5.57
C GLY A 218 -3.34 8.50 5.22
N LEU A 219 -3.85 9.17 6.26
CA LEU A 219 -4.77 10.32 6.14
C LEU A 219 -4.08 11.64 5.71
N ASN A 220 -2.76 11.62 5.50
CA ASN A 220 -1.94 12.79 5.13
C ASN A 220 -1.64 12.87 3.63
N GLN A 221 -2.10 11.91 2.81
CA GLN A 221 -1.62 11.78 1.44
C GLN A 221 -2.78 11.90 0.44
N TYR A 222 -3.04 13.12 0.00
CA TYR A 222 -4.03 13.46 -1.04
C TYR A 222 -3.50 13.30 -2.47
N HIS A 223 -2.52 12.42 -2.69
CA HIS A 223 -1.84 12.21 -3.99
C HIS A 223 -2.27 10.90 -4.65
N TYR A 224 -3.58 10.65 -4.67
CA TYR A 224 -4.15 9.50 -5.36
C TYR A 224 -3.97 9.61 -6.89
N PRO A 225 -3.91 8.49 -7.62
CA PRO A 225 -3.83 8.52 -9.08
C PRO A 225 -5.09 9.15 -9.68
N LEU A 226 -4.92 10.20 -10.49
CA LEU A 226 -5.99 11.01 -11.05
C LEU A 226 -5.78 11.28 -12.56
N PRO A 227 -6.71 10.87 -13.43
CA PRO A 227 -7.77 9.88 -13.19
C PRO A 227 -7.16 8.48 -13.02
N TYR A 228 -7.88 7.56 -12.34
CA TYR A 228 -7.38 6.22 -11.99
C TYR A 228 -6.82 5.44 -13.20
N TYR A 229 -7.48 5.55 -14.36
CA TYR A 229 -7.17 4.73 -15.51
C TYR A 229 -5.98 5.24 -16.34
N ASP A 230 -5.55 6.50 -16.17
CA ASP A 230 -4.48 7.15 -16.95
C ASP A 230 -3.87 8.34 -16.20
N ALA A 231 -3.36 8.08 -14.99
CA ALA A 231 -2.85 9.10 -14.08
C ALA A 231 -1.52 9.68 -14.56
N GLN A 232 -1.37 11.00 -14.45
CA GLN A 232 -0.18 11.79 -14.85
C GLN A 232 0.38 12.65 -13.70
N ASN A 233 -0.01 12.32 -12.47
CA ASN A 233 0.42 12.98 -11.25
C ASN A 233 1.34 12.10 -10.40
N GLY A 234 1.97 11.10 -11.01
CA GLY A 234 2.98 10.27 -10.36
C GLY A 234 4.35 10.96 -10.35
N PRO A 235 5.26 10.54 -9.44
CA PRO A 235 6.59 11.09 -9.38
C PRO A 235 7.43 10.74 -10.62
N PRO A 236 8.33 11.62 -11.07
CA PRO A 236 9.22 11.35 -12.19
C PRO A 236 10.28 10.30 -11.86
N ASN A 237 10.58 9.41 -12.83
CA ASN A 237 11.70 8.47 -12.79
C ASN A 237 13.04 9.16 -13.12
N PHE A 238 14.17 8.48 -12.87
CA PHE A 238 15.51 9.04 -13.14
C PHE A 238 16.38 8.10 -14.00
N LEU A 239 17.10 8.67 -14.98
CA LEU A 239 18.25 8.03 -15.63
C LEU A 239 19.53 8.63 -15.08
N PHE A 240 20.44 7.78 -14.61
CA PHE A 240 21.73 8.16 -14.06
C PHE A 240 22.87 7.68 -14.95
N HIS A 241 23.63 8.62 -15.48
CA HIS A 241 24.86 8.36 -16.22
C HIS A 241 26.03 8.08 -15.28
N ASN A 242 26.82 7.05 -15.56
CA ASN A 242 27.98 6.65 -14.78
C ASN A 242 29.24 7.39 -15.23
N GLU A 243 29.84 8.18 -14.33
CA GLU A 243 31.03 8.99 -14.61
C GLU A 243 32.34 8.16 -14.55
N GLY A 244 32.26 6.86 -14.22
CA GLY A 244 33.37 5.91 -14.23
C GLY A 244 34.26 5.91 -12.97
N ASP A 245 33.97 6.77 -12.00
CA ASP A 245 34.67 6.87 -10.70
C ASP A 245 33.78 6.42 -9.51
N GLY A 246 32.64 5.80 -9.82
CA GLY A 246 31.62 5.39 -8.87
C GLY A 246 30.71 6.54 -8.46
N THR A 247 30.72 7.64 -9.21
CA THR A 247 29.70 8.67 -9.13
C THR A 247 28.80 8.62 -10.36
N PHE A 248 27.53 8.96 -10.14
CA PHE A 248 26.47 8.95 -11.11
C PHE A 248 25.81 10.32 -11.15
N ARG A 249 25.56 10.82 -12.36
CA ARG A 249 24.91 12.10 -12.61
C ARG A 249 23.53 11.89 -13.22
N ASP A 250 22.54 12.62 -12.74
CA ASP A 250 21.22 12.65 -13.34
C ASP A 250 21.27 13.21 -14.78
N SER A 251 20.83 12.40 -15.74
CA SER A 251 20.77 12.68 -17.18
C SER A 251 19.35 12.63 -17.73
N THR A 252 18.33 12.64 -16.87
CA THR A 252 16.93 12.39 -17.26
C THR A 252 16.39 13.42 -18.26
N SER A 253 16.66 14.71 -18.02
CA SER A 253 16.13 15.79 -18.85
C SER A 253 16.86 15.91 -20.19
N GLU A 254 18.20 15.76 -20.18
CA GLU A 254 19.03 15.87 -21.39
C GLU A 254 18.83 14.70 -22.36
N THR A 255 18.45 13.52 -21.85
CA THR A 255 18.18 12.33 -22.65
C THR A 255 16.74 12.29 -23.18
N GLY A 256 15.86 13.21 -22.77
CA GLY A 256 14.45 13.22 -23.17
C GLY A 256 13.55 12.22 -22.41
N LEU A 257 14.10 11.47 -21.46
CA LEU A 257 13.35 10.56 -20.59
C LEU A 257 12.47 11.25 -19.55
N ASN A 258 12.44 12.58 -19.54
CA ASN A 258 11.47 13.37 -18.78
C ASN A 258 10.09 13.48 -19.48
N GLN A 259 9.97 13.09 -20.75
CA GLN A 259 8.69 13.06 -21.46
C GLN A 259 7.88 11.83 -21.07
N ASN A 260 6.58 12.02 -20.76
CA ASN A 260 5.68 10.96 -20.25
C ASN A 260 6.17 10.23 -18.97
N ASN A 261 7.04 10.89 -18.21
CA ASN A 261 7.71 10.33 -17.04
C ASN A 261 6.97 10.55 -15.71
N ASN A 262 5.85 11.27 -15.71
CA ASN A 262 5.07 11.61 -14.51
C ASN A 262 4.05 10.53 -14.13
N ARG A 263 4.48 9.26 -14.14
CA ARG A 263 3.62 8.08 -13.96
C ARG A 263 3.93 7.37 -12.64
N TYR A 264 3.08 6.41 -12.28
CA TYR A 264 3.27 5.57 -11.10
C TYR A 264 4.04 4.31 -11.51
N SER A 265 5.37 4.36 -11.48
CA SER A 265 6.24 3.36 -12.12
C SER A 265 6.72 2.31 -11.11
N PHE A 266 6.63 1.02 -11.47
CA PHE A 266 7.09 -0.07 -10.60
C PHE A 266 8.34 -0.78 -11.12
N ALA A 267 8.43 -1.00 -12.43
CA ALA A 267 9.45 -1.83 -13.03
C ALA A 267 9.89 -1.27 -14.38
N CYS A 268 11.14 -1.57 -14.74
CA CYS A 268 11.73 -1.26 -16.03
C CYS A 268 12.61 -2.41 -16.50
N ALA A 269 12.79 -2.54 -17.81
CA ALA A 269 13.69 -3.53 -18.39
C ALA A 269 14.26 -3.05 -19.73
N TRP A 270 15.55 -3.34 -19.95
CA TRP A 270 16.29 -2.97 -21.15
C TRP A 270 16.32 -4.11 -22.17
N ALA A 271 16.16 -3.78 -23.46
CA ALA A 271 16.40 -4.70 -24.58
C ALA A 271 16.66 -3.93 -25.89
N ASP A 272 17.36 -4.53 -26.84
CA ASP A 272 17.43 -4.07 -28.23
C ASP A 272 16.22 -4.63 -29.00
N PHE A 273 15.09 -3.92 -29.00
CA PHE A 273 13.84 -4.49 -29.52
C PHE A 273 13.71 -4.40 -31.04
N ASP A 274 14.41 -3.47 -31.67
CA ASP A 274 14.35 -3.26 -33.12
C ASP A 274 15.57 -3.84 -33.87
N GLY A 275 16.58 -4.32 -33.14
CA GLY A 275 17.75 -5.00 -33.66
C GLY A 275 18.88 -4.05 -34.10
N ASP A 276 18.82 -2.77 -33.73
CA ASP A 276 19.80 -1.76 -34.10
C ASP A 276 21.11 -1.80 -33.28
N GLY A 277 21.13 -2.65 -32.25
CA GLY A 277 22.27 -2.89 -31.36
C GLY A 277 22.37 -1.93 -30.18
N ARG A 278 21.40 -1.04 -29.97
CA ARG A 278 21.32 -0.14 -28.82
C ARG A 278 20.25 -0.61 -27.84
N PRO A 279 20.43 -0.40 -26.53
CA PRO A 279 19.41 -0.75 -25.55
C PRO A 279 18.30 0.30 -25.55
N ASP A 280 17.06 -0.18 -25.70
CA ASP A 280 15.82 0.55 -25.50
C ASP A 280 15.21 0.19 -24.14
N LEU A 281 14.29 1.02 -23.64
CA LEU A 281 13.74 0.92 -22.29
C LEU A 281 12.22 0.77 -22.30
N SER A 282 11.71 -0.29 -21.68
CA SER A 282 10.29 -0.39 -21.34
C SER A 282 10.05 -0.10 -19.86
N VAL A 283 8.97 0.61 -19.55
CA VAL A 283 8.57 0.97 -18.18
C VAL A 283 7.12 0.58 -17.90
N ALA A 284 6.92 -0.16 -16.81
CA ALA A 284 5.62 -0.59 -16.33
C ALA A 284 5.04 0.38 -15.29
N ASN A 285 3.85 0.90 -15.60
CA ASN A 285 3.12 1.89 -14.81
C ASN A 285 1.82 1.32 -14.24
N ASP A 286 1.51 1.54 -12.96
CA ASP A 286 0.32 1.00 -12.28
C ASP A 286 -0.99 1.70 -12.69
N PHE A 287 -0.94 2.99 -13.00
CA PHE A 287 -2.14 3.78 -13.29
C PHE A 287 -2.00 4.51 -14.63
N GLY A 288 -2.02 3.77 -15.74
CA GLY A 288 -2.04 4.36 -17.07
C GLY A 288 -1.18 3.63 -18.10
N ARG A 289 -0.89 4.34 -19.18
CA ARG A 289 -0.11 3.83 -20.31
C ARG A 289 1.29 3.41 -19.87
N LYS A 290 1.78 2.29 -20.41
CA LYS A 290 3.21 1.90 -20.35
C LYS A 290 4.04 2.74 -21.31
N ASN A 291 5.33 2.84 -21.07
CA ASN A 291 6.26 3.51 -21.96
C ASN A 291 7.16 2.49 -22.68
N LEU A 292 7.53 2.82 -23.91
CA LEU A 292 8.59 2.14 -24.66
C LEU A 292 9.47 3.23 -25.27
N TYR A 293 10.58 3.53 -24.59
CA TYR A 293 11.53 4.55 -25.00
C TYR A 293 12.55 3.95 -25.96
N HIS A 294 12.52 4.40 -27.21
CA HIS A 294 13.49 4.05 -28.23
C HIS A 294 14.76 4.90 -28.11
N ASN A 295 15.93 4.28 -28.19
CA ASN A 295 17.23 4.94 -28.17
C ASN A 295 17.61 5.46 -29.57
N ASN A 296 17.57 6.77 -29.74
CA ASN A 296 17.81 7.43 -31.04
C ASN A 296 19.27 7.35 -31.54
N GLY A 297 20.19 6.79 -30.74
CA GLY A 297 21.61 6.65 -31.09
C GLY A 297 22.44 7.92 -30.98
N ASN A 298 21.88 8.97 -30.37
CA ASN A 298 22.55 10.24 -30.10
C ASN A 298 22.51 10.62 -28.61
N GLY A 299 22.26 9.64 -27.73
CA GLY A 299 22.07 9.84 -26.29
C GLY A 299 20.68 10.33 -25.89
N THR A 300 19.71 10.39 -26.81
CA THR A 300 18.33 10.77 -26.51
C THR A 300 17.34 9.65 -26.78
N PHE A 301 16.17 9.74 -26.14
CA PHE A 301 15.09 8.77 -26.22
C PHE A 301 13.80 9.36 -26.75
N THR A 302 12.93 8.51 -27.30
CA THR A 302 11.57 8.88 -27.72
C THR A 302 10.59 7.80 -27.31
N ASP A 303 9.49 8.18 -26.66
CA ASP A 303 8.43 7.24 -26.28
C ASP A 303 7.60 6.84 -27.51
N LEU A 304 7.75 5.58 -27.92
CA LEU A 304 7.09 4.99 -29.08
C LEU A 304 5.99 4.00 -28.72
N ALA A 305 5.55 3.91 -27.45
CA ALA A 305 4.60 2.87 -27.02
C ALA A 305 3.34 2.76 -27.92
N GLY A 306 2.72 3.90 -28.22
CA GLY A 306 1.55 3.98 -29.10
C GLY A 306 1.85 3.62 -30.55
N GLU A 307 2.97 4.09 -31.09
CA GLU A 307 3.37 3.81 -32.47
C GLU A 307 3.78 2.34 -32.67
N ALA A 308 4.48 1.78 -31.69
CA ALA A 308 4.95 0.39 -31.70
C ALA A 308 3.82 -0.62 -31.49
N GLY A 309 2.65 -0.19 -30.98
CA GLY A 309 1.49 -1.05 -30.77
C GLY A 309 1.47 -1.75 -29.40
N VAL A 310 2.18 -1.19 -28.41
CA VAL A 310 2.29 -1.72 -27.04
C VAL A 310 1.64 -0.82 -25.98
N GLU A 311 0.72 0.07 -26.40
CA GLU A 311 0.01 0.96 -25.47
C GLU A 311 -0.95 0.15 -24.57
N ASP A 312 -0.47 -0.15 -23.36
CA ASP A 312 -1.21 -0.90 -22.35
C ASP A 312 -1.64 0.00 -21.18
N TYR A 313 -2.95 0.04 -20.89
CA TYR A 313 -3.54 0.77 -19.77
C TYR A 313 -3.76 -0.10 -18.53
N GLY A 314 -3.36 -1.36 -18.54
CA GLY A 314 -3.46 -2.26 -17.39
C GLY A 314 -2.72 -1.72 -16.17
N ALA A 315 -2.98 -2.29 -15.00
CA ALA A 315 -2.22 -1.94 -13.80
C ALA A 315 -0.85 -2.62 -13.86
N GLY A 316 0.19 -1.95 -14.38
CA GLY A 316 1.48 -2.58 -14.67
C GLY A 316 2.40 -2.69 -13.45
N MET A 317 2.79 -3.91 -13.09
CA MET A 317 3.70 -4.16 -11.97
C MET A 317 5.09 -4.65 -12.40
N SER A 318 5.18 -5.40 -13.50
CA SER A 318 6.43 -5.99 -14.01
C SER A 318 6.48 -5.94 -15.52
N VAL A 319 7.71 -5.88 -16.02
CA VAL A 319 8.02 -6.01 -17.45
C VAL A 319 9.20 -6.96 -17.63
N CYS A 320 9.10 -7.86 -18.61
CA CYS A 320 10.21 -8.71 -19.03
C CYS A 320 10.22 -8.89 -20.55
N TRP A 321 11.40 -9.24 -21.08
CA TRP A 321 11.65 -9.47 -22.50
C TRP A 321 11.94 -10.95 -22.72
N VAL A 322 11.26 -11.57 -23.68
CA VAL A 322 11.37 -13.02 -23.94
C VAL A 322 11.19 -13.31 -25.43
N ASP A 323 11.98 -14.21 -26.00
CA ASP A 323 11.76 -14.76 -27.36
C ASP A 323 10.89 -16.01 -27.22
N TYR A 324 9.57 -15.84 -27.03
CA TYR A 324 8.71 -16.96 -26.59
C TYR A 324 8.35 -17.93 -27.72
N ASP A 325 8.45 -17.47 -28.97
CA ASP A 325 8.16 -18.27 -30.17
C ASP A 325 9.43 -18.67 -30.95
N ASN A 326 10.62 -18.37 -30.39
CA ASN A 326 11.92 -18.72 -30.95
C ASN A 326 12.15 -18.14 -32.36
N ASP A 327 11.62 -16.95 -32.62
CA ASP A 327 11.84 -16.23 -33.88
C ASP A 327 13.12 -15.36 -33.85
N GLY A 328 13.76 -15.27 -32.68
CA GLY A 328 15.01 -14.55 -32.46
C GLY A 328 14.83 -13.05 -32.25
N ARG A 329 13.60 -12.57 -32.05
CA ARG A 329 13.29 -11.19 -31.64
C ARG A 329 12.74 -11.19 -30.22
N PRO A 330 13.10 -10.19 -29.39
CA PRO A 330 12.54 -10.08 -28.06
C PRO A 330 11.09 -9.61 -28.13
N ASP A 331 10.17 -10.42 -27.59
CA ASP A 331 8.79 -10.08 -27.31
C ASP A 331 8.66 -9.44 -25.93
N LEU A 332 7.58 -8.67 -25.73
CA LEU A 332 7.36 -7.91 -24.50
C LEU A 332 6.21 -8.52 -23.70
N TYR A 333 6.48 -8.90 -22.45
CA TYR A 333 5.46 -9.33 -21.49
C TYR A 333 5.31 -8.29 -20.38
N VAL A 334 4.07 -7.88 -20.11
CA VAL A 334 3.73 -6.93 -19.05
C VAL A 334 2.77 -7.60 -18.08
N ALA A 335 3.21 -7.76 -16.83
CA ALA A 335 2.36 -8.28 -15.76
C ALA A 335 1.42 -7.18 -15.28
N ASN A 336 0.12 -7.51 -15.18
CA ASN A 336 -0.93 -6.61 -14.77
C ASN A 336 -1.90 -7.25 -13.76
N MET A 337 -2.89 -6.49 -13.30
CA MET A 337 -4.00 -7.01 -12.51
C MET A 337 -5.11 -7.66 -13.36
N TRP A 338 -5.40 -8.92 -13.10
CA TRP A 338 -6.68 -9.56 -13.44
C TRP A 338 -7.62 -9.57 -12.23
N SER A 339 -8.82 -9.02 -12.37
CA SER A 339 -9.80 -8.94 -11.28
C SER A 339 -11.18 -9.40 -11.71
N ALA A 340 -11.65 -10.51 -11.13
CA ALA A 340 -13.03 -10.99 -11.34
C ALA A 340 -14.09 -9.94 -10.96
N ALA A 341 -13.84 -9.19 -9.87
CA ALA A 341 -14.73 -8.11 -9.44
C ALA A 341 -14.75 -6.96 -10.46
N GLY A 342 -13.57 -6.55 -10.95
CA GLY A 342 -13.44 -5.50 -11.96
C GLY A 342 -14.08 -5.86 -13.28
N GLN A 343 -13.85 -7.07 -13.78
CA GLN A 343 -14.49 -7.61 -14.99
C GLN A 343 -16.01 -7.52 -14.89
N ARG A 344 -16.58 -7.95 -13.76
CA ARG A 344 -18.03 -7.92 -13.53
C ARG A 344 -18.60 -6.50 -13.41
N LEU A 345 -17.87 -5.58 -12.79
CA LEU A 345 -18.39 -4.25 -12.44
C LEU A 345 -18.25 -3.26 -13.61
N THR A 346 -17.10 -3.23 -14.28
CA THR A 346 -16.82 -2.32 -15.41
C THR A 346 -17.68 -2.57 -16.65
N GLN A 347 -18.34 -3.74 -16.71
CA GLN A 347 -19.29 -4.10 -17.76
C GLN A 347 -20.72 -3.61 -17.49
N GLN A 348 -21.04 -3.19 -16.25
CA GLN A 348 -22.40 -2.78 -15.91
C GLN A 348 -22.72 -1.37 -16.40
N PRO A 349 -23.95 -1.10 -16.88
CA PRO A 349 -24.37 0.23 -17.31
C PRO A 349 -24.25 1.31 -16.21
N VAL A 350 -24.42 0.91 -14.95
CA VAL A 350 -24.32 1.81 -13.79
C VAL A 350 -22.88 2.19 -13.44
N PHE A 351 -21.88 1.45 -13.92
CA PHE A 351 -20.48 1.81 -13.71
C PHE A 351 -20.15 3.03 -14.57
N GLN A 352 -19.91 4.18 -13.93
CA GLN A 352 -19.53 5.42 -14.60
C GLN A 352 -20.49 5.73 -15.79
N PRO A 353 -21.77 6.02 -15.55
CA PRO A 353 -22.81 5.99 -16.59
C PRO A 353 -22.60 7.01 -17.72
N VAL A 354 -21.79 8.05 -17.49
CA VAL A 354 -21.53 9.16 -18.42
C VAL A 354 -20.20 9.07 -19.18
N VAL A 355 -19.43 7.97 -19.04
CA VAL A 355 -18.12 7.86 -19.72
C VAL A 355 -18.23 7.42 -21.17
N LYS A 356 -17.32 7.95 -22.00
CA LYS A 356 -17.11 7.55 -23.40
C LYS A 356 -16.60 6.10 -23.49
N ASP A 357 -16.84 5.44 -24.63
CA ASP A 357 -16.48 4.04 -24.84
C ASP A 357 -14.98 3.77 -24.72
N ALA A 358 -14.12 4.66 -25.24
CA ALA A 358 -12.66 4.52 -25.12
C ALA A 358 -12.20 4.54 -23.66
N THR A 359 -12.72 5.47 -22.85
CA THR A 359 -12.43 5.53 -21.40
C THR A 359 -12.96 4.29 -20.68
N ARG A 360 -14.14 3.80 -21.04
CA ARG A 360 -14.69 2.56 -20.50
C ARG A 360 -13.80 1.34 -20.84
N ALA A 361 -13.22 1.31 -22.03
CA ALA A 361 -12.27 0.27 -22.42
C ALA A 361 -10.99 0.31 -21.58
N ALA A 362 -10.46 1.50 -21.27
CA ALA A 362 -9.31 1.63 -20.36
C ALA A 362 -9.61 1.09 -18.95
N PHE A 363 -10.77 1.42 -18.36
CA PHE A 363 -11.19 0.83 -17.08
C PHE A 363 -11.35 -0.69 -17.14
N ARG A 364 -11.82 -1.24 -18.27
CA ARG A 364 -11.91 -2.69 -18.46
C ARG A 364 -10.54 -3.33 -18.58
N LYS A 365 -9.59 -2.67 -19.27
CA LYS A 365 -8.21 -3.16 -19.41
C LYS A 365 -7.50 -3.25 -18.06
N HIS A 366 -7.75 -2.31 -17.15
CA HIS A 366 -7.29 -2.38 -15.75
C HIS A 366 -7.67 -3.68 -15.03
N ALA A 367 -8.78 -4.33 -15.39
CA ALA A 367 -9.20 -5.60 -14.79
C ALA A 367 -8.88 -6.84 -15.65
N ALA A 368 -8.28 -6.67 -16.82
CA ALA A 368 -8.18 -7.70 -17.86
C ALA A 368 -6.97 -8.62 -17.71
N GLY A 369 -6.02 -8.27 -16.83
CA GLY A 369 -4.80 -9.03 -16.62
C GLY A 369 -3.71 -8.70 -17.62
N ASN A 370 -2.74 -9.62 -17.69
CA ASN A 370 -1.41 -9.43 -18.27
C ASN A 370 -1.48 -9.22 -19.78
N SER A 371 -0.40 -8.72 -20.37
CA SER A 371 -0.29 -8.47 -21.80
C SER A 371 0.96 -9.14 -22.36
N LEU A 372 0.82 -9.80 -23.52
CA LEU A 372 1.92 -10.35 -24.30
C LEU A 372 1.90 -9.72 -25.69
N TYR A 373 2.99 -9.04 -26.03
CA TYR A 373 3.17 -8.34 -27.30
C TYR A 373 4.25 -9.04 -28.11
N ARG A 374 3.83 -9.67 -29.21
CA ARG A 374 4.73 -10.36 -30.13
C ARG A 374 5.44 -9.36 -31.04
N ASN A 375 6.76 -9.42 -31.13
CA ASN A 375 7.57 -8.55 -31.97
C ASN A 375 7.52 -9.00 -33.43
N SER A 376 6.79 -8.23 -34.25
CA SER A 376 6.65 -8.48 -35.68
C SER A 376 7.83 -7.98 -36.53
N GLY A 377 8.85 -7.39 -35.89
CA GLY A 377 10.01 -6.76 -36.50
C GLY A 377 9.75 -5.30 -36.90
N ARG A 378 10.83 -4.59 -37.27
CA ARG A 378 10.81 -3.16 -37.66
C ARG A 378 10.16 -2.25 -36.61
N GLY A 379 10.36 -2.59 -35.34
CA GLY A 379 9.85 -1.83 -34.20
C GLY A 379 8.32 -1.84 -34.04
N LYS A 380 7.63 -2.87 -34.53
CA LYS A 380 6.17 -3.04 -34.37
C LYS A 380 5.84 -4.34 -33.64
N PHE A 381 4.79 -4.28 -32.82
CA PHE A 381 4.28 -5.40 -32.05
C PHE A 381 2.83 -5.72 -32.39
N GLN A 382 2.46 -6.97 -32.15
CA GLN A 382 1.09 -7.48 -32.20
C GLN A 382 0.68 -7.96 -30.81
N ASP A 383 -0.48 -7.51 -30.32
CA ASP A 383 -1.06 -8.07 -29.10
C ASP A 383 -1.45 -9.54 -29.32
N ALA A 384 -0.68 -10.44 -28.71
CA ALA A 384 -0.86 -11.89 -28.76
C ALA A 384 -1.54 -12.44 -27.49
N THR A 385 -1.90 -11.58 -26.53
CA THR A 385 -2.34 -11.94 -25.18
C THR A 385 -3.45 -12.99 -25.16
N ALA A 386 -4.52 -12.75 -25.94
CA ALA A 386 -5.68 -13.64 -25.97
C ALA A 386 -5.39 -14.96 -26.70
N GLN A 387 -4.59 -14.89 -27.78
CA GLN A 387 -4.19 -16.07 -28.55
C GLN A 387 -3.28 -16.99 -27.72
N ALA A 388 -2.32 -16.41 -27.01
CA ALA A 388 -1.35 -17.14 -26.20
C ALA A 388 -1.97 -17.73 -24.92
N GLY A 389 -3.10 -17.19 -24.45
CA GLY A 389 -3.80 -17.70 -23.26
C GLY A 389 -3.23 -17.21 -21.92
N VAL A 390 -2.42 -16.16 -21.93
CA VAL A 390 -1.65 -15.68 -20.76
C VAL A 390 -2.28 -14.48 -20.04
N ALA A 391 -3.46 -14.01 -20.49
CA ALA A 391 -4.16 -12.85 -19.92
C ALA A 391 -4.43 -13.03 -18.42
N LYS A 392 -4.79 -14.24 -17.99
CA LYS A 392 -5.23 -14.52 -16.62
C LYS A 392 -4.04 -14.73 -15.69
N GLY A 393 -3.27 -13.68 -15.46
CA GLY A 393 -2.18 -13.65 -14.49
C GLY A 393 -2.64 -13.71 -13.04
N ARG A 394 -3.86 -13.22 -12.74
CA ARG A 394 -4.35 -12.86 -11.39
C ARG A 394 -3.76 -11.51 -10.97
N TRP A 395 -3.52 -11.25 -9.69
CA TRP A 395 -2.90 -10.00 -9.22
C TRP A 395 -1.38 -10.16 -9.25
N ALA A 396 -0.84 -10.05 -10.46
CA ALA A 396 0.54 -10.34 -10.75
C ALA A 396 1.47 -9.24 -10.23
N TRP A 397 2.63 -9.63 -9.72
CA TRP A 397 3.71 -8.72 -9.30
C TRP A 397 4.94 -8.89 -10.16
N CYS A 398 5.70 -9.97 -9.97
CA CYS A 398 6.88 -10.29 -10.77
C CYS A 398 6.53 -11.35 -11.80
N ALA A 399 6.89 -11.14 -13.06
CA ALA A 399 6.86 -12.15 -14.10
C ALA A 399 8.19 -12.19 -14.85
N ASP A 400 8.67 -13.41 -15.12
CA ASP A 400 9.83 -13.67 -15.98
C ASP A 400 9.74 -15.08 -16.56
N ALA A 401 10.59 -15.40 -17.54
CA ALA A 401 10.52 -16.63 -18.30
C ALA A 401 11.85 -17.39 -18.39
N TRP A 402 11.79 -18.71 -18.28
CA TRP A 402 12.92 -19.61 -18.53
C TRP A 402 12.42 -20.98 -18.97
N ASP A 403 13.30 -21.73 -19.60
CA ASP A 403 13.04 -23.10 -20.04
C ASP A 403 13.33 -24.06 -18.87
N PHE A 404 12.28 -24.50 -18.15
CA PHE A 404 12.46 -25.30 -16.93
C PHE A 404 12.63 -26.80 -17.21
N ASP A 405 12.22 -27.27 -18.39
CA ASP A 405 12.25 -28.66 -18.79
C ASP A 405 13.18 -28.94 -19.98
N HIS A 406 14.08 -27.98 -20.23
CA HIS A 406 15.11 -27.87 -21.27
C HIS A 406 14.65 -28.31 -22.67
N ASP A 407 13.40 -28.04 -23.00
CA ASP A 407 12.81 -28.43 -24.27
C ASP A 407 13.09 -27.46 -25.43
N GLY A 408 13.73 -26.33 -25.11
CA GLY A 408 14.12 -25.27 -26.02
C GLY A 408 13.13 -24.10 -26.09
N PHE A 409 12.02 -24.12 -25.34
CA PHE A 409 11.04 -23.04 -25.28
C PHE A 409 10.95 -22.44 -23.87
N ALA A 410 10.85 -21.12 -23.78
CA ALA A 410 10.73 -20.46 -22.48
C ALA A 410 9.31 -20.58 -21.92
N ASP A 411 9.23 -20.96 -20.65
CA ASP A 411 8.01 -21.04 -19.84
C ASP A 411 7.90 -19.83 -18.92
N LEU A 412 6.67 -19.43 -18.60
CA LEU A 412 6.40 -18.15 -17.96
C LEU A 412 5.91 -18.35 -16.52
N TYR A 413 6.61 -17.76 -15.55
CA TYR A 413 6.23 -17.76 -14.14
C TYR A 413 5.79 -16.39 -13.67
N ILE A 414 4.74 -16.37 -12.85
CA ILE A 414 4.09 -15.16 -12.35
C ILE A 414 3.92 -15.33 -10.84
N ALA A 415 4.56 -14.45 -10.08
CA ALA A 415 4.36 -14.29 -8.65
C ALA A 415 3.09 -13.44 -8.41
N ASP A 416 2.18 -13.93 -7.57
CA ASP A 416 0.83 -13.38 -7.39
C ASP A 416 0.49 -13.10 -5.91
N GLY A 417 -0.62 -12.38 -5.75
CA GLY A 417 -1.27 -12.13 -4.47
C GLY A 417 -1.01 -10.72 -3.96
N PHE A 418 -2.00 -10.10 -3.33
CA PHE A 418 -1.86 -8.72 -2.87
C PHE A 418 -1.80 -8.60 -1.34
N ILE A 419 -2.94 -8.53 -0.65
CA ILE A 419 -2.96 -8.40 0.82
C ILE A 419 -3.83 -9.51 1.43
N SER A 420 -3.18 -10.50 2.05
CA SER A 420 -3.83 -11.60 2.75
C SER A 420 -3.96 -11.34 4.26
N GLY A 421 -5.04 -10.68 4.67
CA GLY A 421 -5.42 -10.55 6.08
C GLY A 421 -6.18 -11.77 6.64
N PRO A 422 -6.26 -11.94 7.97
CA PRO A 422 -7.01 -13.04 8.58
C PRO A 422 -8.54 -12.93 8.38
N LYS A 423 -9.07 -11.73 8.09
CA LYS A 423 -10.50 -11.54 7.77
C LYS A 423 -10.77 -11.95 6.32
N ARG A 424 -11.38 -13.11 6.11
CA ARG A 424 -11.67 -13.69 4.77
C ARG A 424 -12.68 -12.91 3.91
N LEU A 425 -13.20 -11.77 4.36
CA LEU A 425 -14.07 -10.92 3.54
C LEU A 425 -13.21 -10.18 2.50
N GLU A 426 -13.44 -10.50 1.24
CA GLU A 426 -12.65 -9.98 0.12
C GLU A 426 -13.05 -8.53 -0.26
N LEU A 427 -12.06 -7.62 -0.23
CA LEU A 427 -12.23 -6.19 -0.48
C LEU A 427 -12.19 -5.80 -1.96
N SER A 428 -11.87 -6.69 -2.89
CA SER A 428 -11.84 -6.37 -4.33
C SER A 428 -13.16 -5.77 -4.82
N SER A 429 -14.31 -6.29 -4.39
CA SER A 429 -15.59 -5.69 -4.79
C SER A 429 -15.84 -4.32 -4.16
N PHE A 430 -15.28 -4.05 -2.97
CA PHE A 430 -15.32 -2.73 -2.35
C PHE A 430 -14.45 -1.76 -3.17
N PHE A 431 -13.20 -2.13 -3.46
CA PHE A 431 -12.26 -1.36 -4.27
C PHE A 431 -12.90 -0.88 -5.58
N TRP A 432 -13.43 -1.80 -6.39
CA TRP A 432 -14.01 -1.42 -7.68
C TRP A 432 -15.26 -0.54 -7.58
N ARG A 433 -16.04 -0.65 -6.50
CA ARG A 433 -17.28 0.13 -6.31
C ARG A 433 -17.07 1.48 -5.64
N GLN A 434 -16.12 1.56 -4.72
CA GLN A 434 -15.92 2.73 -3.86
C GLN A 434 -14.71 3.55 -4.28
N VAL A 435 -13.71 2.92 -4.88
CA VAL A 435 -12.53 3.60 -5.42
C VAL A 435 -12.72 3.80 -6.93
N VAL A 436 -12.58 2.73 -7.72
CA VAL A 436 -12.48 2.86 -9.18
C VAL A 436 -13.73 3.51 -9.81
N ALA A 437 -14.93 3.10 -9.38
CA ALA A 437 -16.18 3.67 -9.89
C ALA A 437 -16.40 5.15 -9.52
N ASN A 438 -15.71 5.67 -8.51
CA ASN A 438 -15.78 7.08 -8.09
C ASN A 438 -14.60 7.91 -8.60
N SER A 439 -13.68 7.31 -9.36
CA SER A 439 -12.55 8.03 -9.95
C SER A 439 -13.04 9.18 -10.84
N PRO A 440 -12.49 10.39 -10.70
CA PRO A 440 -12.82 11.48 -11.62
C PRO A 440 -12.31 11.17 -13.04
N LEU A 441 -12.85 11.88 -14.03
CA LEU A 441 -12.45 11.73 -15.44
C LEU A 441 -11.40 12.76 -15.86
N ASP A 442 -11.06 13.68 -14.97
CA ASP A 442 -10.02 14.68 -15.12
C ASP A 442 -9.09 14.64 -13.88
N THR A 443 -8.17 15.60 -13.80
CA THR A 443 -7.19 15.69 -12.71
C THR A 443 -7.74 16.39 -11.46
N LYS A 444 -9.05 16.69 -11.39
CA LYS A 444 -9.61 17.39 -10.25
C LYS A 444 -9.84 16.43 -9.08
N PRO A 445 -9.57 16.86 -7.83
CA PRO A 445 -9.89 16.10 -6.63
C PRO A 445 -11.37 15.67 -6.59
N SER A 446 -11.62 14.49 -6.01
CA SER A 446 -12.97 13.94 -5.85
C SER A 446 -13.13 13.40 -4.43
N PRO A 447 -13.95 14.04 -3.59
CA PRO A 447 -14.12 13.59 -2.20
C PRO A 447 -14.64 12.15 -2.07
N ALA A 448 -15.48 11.69 -3.01
CA ALA A 448 -15.98 10.31 -3.00
C ALA A 448 -14.86 9.30 -3.30
N TYR A 449 -13.96 9.66 -4.23
CA TYR A 449 -12.80 8.85 -4.58
C TYR A 449 -11.79 8.76 -3.44
N GLU A 450 -11.45 9.91 -2.84
CA GLU A 450 -10.53 10.00 -1.69
C GLU A 450 -11.04 9.23 -0.49
N ARG A 451 -12.34 9.34 -0.16
CA ARG A 451 -12.95 8.53 0.90
C ARG A 451 -12.87 7.04 0.61
N GLY A 452 -13.07 6.64 -0.64
CA GLY A 452 -12.91 5.25 -1.06
C GLY A 452 -11.50 4.72 -0.79
N TRP A 453 -10.49 5.50 -1.17
CA TRP A 453 -9.09 5.17 -0.92
C TRP A 453 -8.73 5.15 0.57
N ASN A 454 -9.14 6.17 1.34
CA ASN A 454 -8.93 6.21 2.78
C ASN A 454 -9.54 4.97 3.45
N ALA A 455 -10.78 4.63 3.09
CA ALA A 455 -11.47 3.47 3.65
C ALA A 455 -10.77 2.15 3.34
N ILE A 456 -10.36 1.89 2.09
CA ILE A 456 -9.65 0.64 1.77
C ILE A 456 -8.30 0.57 2.48
N ASN A 457 -7.58 1.69 2.59
CA ASN A 457 -6.30 1.80 3.30
C ASN A 457 -6.41 1.48 4.80
N GLU A 458 -7.49 1.92 5.46
CA GLU A 458 -7.77 1.52 6.84
C GLU A 458 -8.10 0.02 6.91
N LEU A 459 -8.99 -0.46 6.03
CA LEU A 459 -9.45 -1.84 6.07
C LEU A 459 -8.31 -2.86 5.88
N ILE A 460 -7.36 -2.61 4.97
CA ILE A 460 -6.22 -3.52 4.74
C ILE A 460 -5.21 -3.50 5.90
N ARG A 461 -5.05 -2.37 6.60
CA ARG A 461 -4.21 -2.29 7.80
C ARG A 461 -4.89 -2.92 9.02
N SER A 462 -6.22 -2.94 9.04
CA SER A 462 -7.03 -3.58 10.08
C SER A 462 -7.46 -5.00 9.68
N ASP A 463 -6.53 -5.78 9.14
CA ASP A 463 -6.62 -7.23 8.89
C ASP A 463 -7.59 -7.66 7.77
N GLY A 464 -8.03 -6.73 6.91
CA GLY A 464 -8.81 -7.02 5.71
C GLY A 464 -8.02 -7.80 4.64
N THR A 465 -8.71 -8.59 3.84
CA THR A 465 -8.13 -9.25 2.66
C THR A 465 -8.47 -8.47 1.40
N TRP A 466 -7.47 -8.10 0.60
CA TRP A 466 -7.64 -7.48 -0.71
C TRP A 466 -6.84 -8.27 -1.74
N ALA A 467 -7.54 -8.99 -2.62
CA ALA A 467 -6.96 -9.90 -3.60
C ALA A 467 -5.91 -10.85 -2.99
N GLY A 468 -6.14 -11.26 -1.75
CA GLY A 468 -5.27 -12.16 -1.01
C GLY A 468 -5.50 -13.62 -1.36
N TYR A 469 -4.55 -14.47 -0.97
CA TYR A 469 -4.54 -15.92 -1.19
C TYR A 469 -4.66 -16.34 -2.66
N GLN A 470 -4.32 -15.43 -3.58
CA GLN A 470 -4.18 -15.76 -4.98
C GLN A 470 -2.90 -16.56 -5.14
N ARG A 471 -3.00 -17.71 -5.79
CA ARG A 471 -1.82 -18.53 -6.06
C ARG A 471 -1.04 -18.00 -7.25
N ASN A 472 0.27 -18.15 -7.20
CA ASN A 472 1.16 -17.96 -8.34
C ASN A 472 0.73 -18.80 -9.54
N VAL A 473 1.08 -18.34 -10.74
CA VAL A 473 0.78 -18.99 -12.02
C VAL A 473 2.08 -19.37 -12.74
N PHE A 474 2.15 -20.60 -13.23
CA PHE A 474 3.23 -21.11 -14.08
C PHE A 474 2.64 -21.69 -15.37
N TYR A 475 3.03 -21.08 -16.48
CA TYR A 475 2.55 -21.37 -17.82
C TYR A 475 3.63 -22.11 -18.61
N ALA A 476 3.33 -23.37 -18.97
CA ALA A 476 4.16 -24.13 -19.91
C ALA A 476 3.93 -23.65 -21.34
N ASN A 477 4.99 -23.50 -22.12
CA ASN A 477 4.90 -23.19 -23.54
C ASN A 477 4.51 -24.45 -24.34
N ASN A 478 3.41 -24.37 -25.10
CA ASN A 478 2.92 -25.50 -25.90
C ASN A 478 3.67 -25.65 -27.24
N ARG A 479 4.69 -24.80 -27.51
CA ARG A 479 5.52 -24.79 -28.74
C ARG A 479 4.78 -24.38 -30.01
N ASP A 480 3.58 -23.83 -29.86
CA ASP A 480 2.72 -23.35 -30.95
C ASP A 480 2.30 -21.87 -30.77
N GLY A 481 2.99 -21.17 -29.87
CA GLY A 481 2.68 -19.80 -29.47
C GLY A 481 1.58 -19.68 -28.42
N THR A 482 1.10 -20.79 -27.86
CA THR A 482 0.15 -20.82 -26.75
C THR A 482 0.74 -21.40 -25.46
N PHE A 483 0.09 -21.14 -24.33
CA PHE A 483 0.54 -21.59 -23.02
C PHE A 483 -0.52 -22.39 -22.26
N SER A 484 -0.06 -23.25 -21.36
CA SER A 484 -0.88 -24.10 -20.48
C SER A 484 -0.54 -23.86 -19.00
N ASP A 485 -1.52 -23.52 -18.16
CA ASP A 485 -1.29 -23.42 -16.70
C ASP A 485 -1.01 -24.81 -16.09
N ILE A 486 0.22 -24.98 -15.60
CA ILE A 486 0.75 -26.20 -14.97
C ILE A 486 1.14 -25.98 -13.49
N SER A 487 0.84 -24.82 -12.92
CA SER A 487 1.28 -24.35 -11.59
C SER A 487 1.17 -25.39 -10.49
N GLY A 488 0.05 -26.11 -10.45
CA GLY A 488 -0.25 -27.08 -9.41
C GLY A 488 0.50 -28.39 -9.58
N VAL A 489 0.71 -28.86 -10.81
CA VAL A 489 1.47 -30.11 -11.04
C VAL A 489 2.96 -29.91 -10.84
N VAL A 490 3.50 -28.74 -11.21
CA VAL A 490 4.90 -28.41 -10.91
C VAL A 490 5.12 -28.13 -9.42
N GLY A 491 4.08 -27.66 -8.73
CA GLY A 491 4.12 -27.35 -7.30
C GLY A 491 4.55 -25.92 -6.97
N LEU A 492 4.39 -24.99 -7.91
CA LEU A 492 4.69 -23.56 -7.77
C LEU A 492 3.43 -22.72 -7.46
N ASP A 493 2.26 -23.33 -7.23
CA ASP A 493 0.98 -22.64 -6.94
C ASP A 493 0.84 -22.17 -5.47
N PHE A 494 1.86 -21.48 -4.96
CA PHE A 494 1.93 -20.94 -3.60
C PHE A 494 0.84 -19.87 -3.36
N PRO A 495 0.01 -20.00 -2.30
CA PRO A 495 -1.03 -19.02 -1.96
C PRO A 495 -0.52 -17.83 -1.14
N GLU A 496 0.77 -17.79 -0.83
CA GLU A 496 1.44 -16.65 -0.20
C GLU A 496 1.35 -15.39 -1.07
N ASP A 497 1.43 -14.22 -0.44
CA ASP A 497 1.46 -12.92 -1.14
C ASP A 497 2.87 -12.75 -1.71
N SER A 498 3.12 -13.34 -2.87
CA SER A 498 4.43 -13.33 -3.53
C SER A 498 4.70 -11.95 -4.14
N ARG A 499 5.96 -11.53 -4.18
CA ARG A 499 6.37 -10.23 -4.71
C ARG A 499 7.37 -10.36 -5.84
N ALA A 500 8.49 -11.01 -5.57
CA ALA A 500 9.62 -11.12 -6.48
C ALA A 500 10.17 -12.55 -6.49
N PHE A 501 10.85 -12.93 -7.56
CA PHE A 501 11.64 -14.16 -7.59
C PHE A 501 12.89 -13.98 -8.44
N ALA A 502 13.96 -14.71 -8.12
CA ALA A 502 15.15 -14.82 -8.96
C ALA A 502 15.40 -16.27 -9.33
N LEU A 503 16.17 -16.42 -10.41
CA LEU A 503 16.59 -17.69 -10.96
C LEU A 503 18.11 -17.79 -10.83
N ALA A 504 18.60 -18.92 -10.35
CA ALA A 504 20.02 -19.20 -10.20
C ALA A 504 20.25 -20.72 -10.14
N ASP A 505 21.40 -21.19 -10.60
CA ASP A 505 21.85 -22.58 -10.44
C ASP A 505 22.87 -22.60 -9.29
N PHE A 506 22.40 -22.93 -8.08
CA PHE A 506 23.22 -22.77 -6.86
C PHE A 506 24.19 -23.93 -6.61
N ASP A 507 23.96 -25.10 -7.20
CA ASP A 507 24.82 -26.27 -7.07
C ASP A 507 25.55 -26.64 -8.38
N HIS A 508 25.37 -25.84 -9.42
CA HIS A 508 25.95 -26.02 -10.75
C HIS A 508 25.54 -27.36 -11.40
N ASP A 509 24.30 -27.81 -11.17
CA ASP A 509 23.77 -29.06 -11.74
C ASP A 509 23.10 -28.86 -13.12
N GLY A 510 23.07 -27.62 -13.60
CA GLY A 510 22.52 -27.23 -14.90
C GLY A 510 21.04 -26.89 -14.87
N ARG A 511 20.44 -26.71 -13.69
CA ARG A 511 19.04 -26.34 -13.53
C ARG A 511 18.92 -25.09 -12.70
N LEU A 512 17.91 -24.29 -13.03
CA LEU A 512 17.61 -23.09 -12.27
C LEU A 512 16.69 -23.43 -11.08
N GLU A 513 17.14 -23.09 -9.88
CA GLU A 513 16.29 -22.90 -8.70
C GLU A 513 15.48 -21.61 -8.84
N VAL A 514 14.31 -21.61 -8.20
CA VAL A 514 13.52 -20.38 -7.99
C VAL A 514 13.68 -19.93 -6.54
N VAL A 515 14.24 -18.75 -6.33
CA VAL A 515 14.19 -18.08 -5.02
C VAL A 515 12.99 -17.17 -5.00
N LEU A 516 11.96 -17.53 -4.23
CA LEU A 516 10.69 -16.79 -4.15
C LEU A 516 10.65 -15.92 -2.89
N LYS A 517 10.43 -14.62 -3.06
CA LYS A 517 10.21 -13.64 -2.00
C LYS A 517 8.72 -13.34 -1.85
N SER A 518 8.22 -13.52 -0.64
CA SER A 518 6.84 -13.23 -0.24
C SER A 518 6.78 -12.16 0.86
N ARG A 519 5.61 -11.54 0.98
CA ARG A 519 5.25 -10.62 2.07
C ARG A 519 4.82 -11.39 3.32
N ASN A 520 3.96 -12.39 3.17
CA ASN A 520 3.50 -13.22 4.29
C ASN A 520 4.42 -14.44 4.51
N THR A 521 4.15 -15.22 5.56
CA THR A 521 5.01 -16.32 5.98
C THR A 521 4.87 -17.58 5.09
N PRO A 522 5.98 -18.29 4.78
CA PRO A 522 7.38 -17.87 4.97
C PRO A 522 7.77 -16.81 3.92
N ARG A 523 8.59 -15.82 4.29
CA ARG A 523 8.95 -14.74 3.37
C ARG A 523 9.95 -15.14 2.30
N LEU A 524 10.70 -16.22 2.49
CA LEU A 524 11.69 -16.69 1.52
C LEU A 524 11.51 -18.19 1.29
N ARG A 525 11.53 -18.61 0.02
CA ARG A 525 11.60 -20.01 -0.39
C ARG A 525 12.70 -20.21 -1.42
N ILE A 526 13.41 -21.34 -1.35
CA ILE A 526 14.30 -21.85 -2.40
C ILE A 526 13.67 -23.13 -2.93
N LEU A 527 13.31 -23.10 -4.22
CA LEU A 527 12.54 -24.13 -4.89
C LEU A 527 13.41 -24.77 -5.95
N ARG A 528 13.75 -26.04 -5.77
CA ARG A 528 14.66 -26.77 -6.64
C ARG A 528 13.92 -27.58 -7.69
N ASN A 529 14.43 -27.55 -8.93
CA ASN A 529 13.90 -28.33 -10.04
C ASN A 529 14.32 -29.81 -9.94
N GLU A 530 13.38 -30.67 -9.58
CA GLU A 530 13.59 -32.09 -9.34
C GLU A 530 13.25 -32.99 -10.55
N MET A 531 13.12 -32.44 -11.76
CA MET A 531 12.77 -33.24 -12.94
C MET A 531 13.81 -34.33 -13.22
N ASP A 532 13.42 -35.56 -13.55
CA ASP A 532 14.41 -36.66 -13.67
C ASP A 532 15.27 -36.55 -14.94
N ALA A 533 14.69 -36.12 -16.06
CA ALA A 533 15.37 -35.95 -17.34
C ALA A 533 14.82 -34.72 -18.09
N PRO A 534 15.26 -33.50 -17.75
CA PRO A 534 14.81 -32.27 -18.39
C PRO A 534 15.49 -32.05 -19.76
N GLY A 535 16.09 -33.04 -20.42
CA GLY A 535 16.83 -32.79 -21.68
C GLY A 535 18.20 -32.10 -21.52
N ASP A 536 18.91 -31.94 -22.65
CA ASP A 536 20.24 -31.33 -22.66
C ASP A 536 20.16 -29.82 -22.48
N VAL A 537 21.18 -29.23 -21.85
CA VAL A 537 21.26 -27.78 -21.60
C VAL A 537 22.68 -27.26 -21.80
N VAL A 538 22.81 -25.98 -22.14
CA VAL A 538 24.06 -25.25 -22.08
C VAL A 538 23.87 -23.97 -21.27
N ALA A 539 24.78 -23.70 -20.34
CA ALA A 539 24.82 -22.46 -19.58
C ALA A 539 25.98 -21.60 -20.10
N VAL A 540 25.76 -20.30 -20.26
CA VAL A 540 26.70 -19.38 -20.92
C VAL A 540 27.03 -18.23 -19.99
N LEU A 541 28.30 -18.15 -19.58
CA LEU A 541 28.85 -17.05 -18.80
C LEU A 541 29.71 -16.16 -19.71
N LEU A 542 29.40 -14.87 -19.75
CA LEU A 542 30.11 -13.90 -20.58
C LEU A 542 31.07 -13.05 -19.74
N ARG A 543 32.23 -12.70 -20.31
CA ARG A 543 33.17 -11.73 -19.75
C ARG A 543 33.57 -10.69 -20.80
N GLY A 544 33.19 -9.44 -20.57
CA GLY A 544 33.56 -8.32 -21.44
C GLY A 544 35.02 -7.88 -21.29
N ARG A 545 35.58 -7.33 -22.38
CA ARG A 545 36.90 -6.72 -22.46
C ARG A 545 36.88 -5.26 -22.87
N ALA A 546 36.32 -5.02 -24.06
CA ALA A 546 36.05 -3.69 -24.59
C ALA A 546 34.66 -3.24 -24.17
N SER A 547 33.71 -4.17 -24.12
CA SER A 547 32.43 -4.00 -23.44
C SER A 547 32.62 -4.10 -21.92
N GLY A 548 31.61 -3.64 -21.16
CA GLY A 548 31.60 -3.76 -19.70
C GLY A 548 31.83 -5.19 -19.21
N ARG A 549 32.47 -5.36 -18.04
CA ARG A 549 32.98 -6.67 -17.59
C ARG A 549 31.91 -7.75 -17.43
N ASP A 550 30.73 -7.36 -16.95
CA ASP A 550 29.58 -8.24 -16.80
C ASP A 550 28.80 -8.45 -18.10
N ALA A 551 29.19 -7.81 -19.21
CA ALA A 551 28.60 -7.95 -20.54
C ALA A 551 27.07 -7.70 -20.61
N ILE A 552 26.51 -6.95 -19.67
CA ILE A 552 25.09 -6.57 -19.66
C ILE A 552 24.72 -5.91 -20.99
N GLY A 553 23.61 -6.34 -21.59
CA GLY A 553 23.17 -5.96 -22.94
C GLY A 553 23.65 -6.88 -24.06
N ALA A 554 24.57 -7.82 -23.79
CA ALA A 554 24.98 -8.81 -24.78
C ALA A 554 23.79 -9.70 -25.18
N VAL A 555 23.69 -10.03 -26.47
CA VAL A 555 22.68 -10.97 -26.98
C VAL A 555 23.35 -12.27 -27.39
N VAL A 556 22.95 -13.36 -26.76
CA VAL A 556 23.40 -14.71 -27.08
C VAL A 556 22.33 -15.41 -27.90
N THR A 557 22.71 -15.86 -29.09
CA THR A 557 21.88 -16.70 -29.96
C THR A 557 22.45 -18.11 -29.95
N VAL A 558 21.61 -19.09 -29.66
CA VAL A 558 21.93 -20.52 -29.80
C VAL A 558 21.11 -21.10 -30.95
N GLU A 559 21.80 -21.70 -31.92
CA GLU A 559 21.20 -22.38 -33.07
C GLU A 559 21.46 -23.89 -32.96
N THR A 560 20.40 -24.67 -33.08
CA THR A 560 20.44 -26.13 -33.13
C THR A 560 19.62 -26.64 -34.33
N GLU A 561 19.62 -27.94 -34.57
CA GLU A 561 18.71 -28.55 -35.56
C GLU A 561 17.22 -28.33 -35.23
N SER A 562 16.90 -28.04 -33.97
CA SER A 562 15.53 -27.86 -33.49
C SER A 562 15.00 -26.43 -33.60
N GLY A 563 15.88 -25.44 -33.78
CA GLY A 563 15.50 -24.04 -33.86
C GLY A 563 16.59 -23.08 -33.38
N ARG A 564 16.20 -21.82 -33.24
CA ARG A 564 17.04 -20.71 -32.81
C ARG A 564 16.43 -20.09 -31.55
N GLN A 565 17.24 -19.89 -30.52
CA GLN A 565 16.86 -19.18 -29.30
C GLN A 565 17.73 -17.93 -29.17
N ALA A 566 17.15 -16.80 -28.78
CA ALA A 566 17.92 -15.59 -28.44
C ALA A 566 17.60 -15.10 -27.02
N LYS A 567 18.63 -14.77 -26.24
CA LYS A 567 18.49 -14.16 -24.91
C LYS A 567 19.43 -12.97 -24.75
N THR A 568 18.95 -11.93 -24.08
CA THR A 568 19.72 -10.75 -23.71
C THR A 568 20.16 -10.88 -22.26
N LEU A 569 21.44 -10.63 -21.99
CA LEU A 569 21.96 -10.58 -20.62
C LEU A 569 21.51 -9.27 -19.94
N GLN A 570 20.75 -9.37 -18.85
CA GLN A 570 20.15 -8.24 -18.15
C GLN A 570 20.68 -8.08 -16.72
N ALA A 571 20.66 -6.85 -16.21
CA ALA A 571 20.85 -6.53 -14.81
C ALA A 571 19.62 -5.74 -14.31
N GLY A 572 18.72 -6.44 -13.64
CA GLY A 572 17.39 -5.95 -13.29
C GLY A 572 16.37 -6.30 -14.38
N SER A 573 15.36 -7.08 -14.01
CA SER A 573 14.18 -7.41 -14.81
C SER A 573 13.00 -7.70 -13.87
N GLY A 574 11.81 -7.97 -14.39
CA GLY A 574 10.67 -8.35 -13.57
C GLY A 574 10.27 -7.25 -12.58
N PHE A 575 9.70 -7.64 -11.42
CA PHE A 575 9.44 -6.71 -10.32
C PHE A 575 10.44 -6.94 -9.19
N LEU A 576 11.26 -5.92 -8.91
CA LEU A 576 12.23 -5.88 -7.81
C LEU A 576 13.26 -7.03 -7.80
N THR A 577 13.61 -7.58 -8.96
CA THR A 577 14.47 -8.77 -9.04
C THR A 577 15.67 -8.60 -9.95
N GLN A 578 16.73 -9.34 -9.63
CA GLN A 578 17.85 -9.61 -10.51
C GLN A 578 18.18 -11.10 -10.47
N HIS A 579 18.11 -11.75 -11.62
CA HIS A 579 18.48 -13.15 -11.83
C HIS A 579 20.01 -13.33 -11.90
N THR A 580 20.46 -14.58 -11.97
CA THR A 580 21.85 -14.90 -12.35
C THR A 580 22.25 -14.23 -13.66
N LYS A 581 23.56 -13.97 -13.82
CA LYS A 581 24.14 -13.48 -15.08
C LYS A 581 24.56 -14.61 -16.03
N GLU A 582 24.33 -15.86 -15.66
CA GLU A 582 24.59 -17.01 -16.53
C GLU A 582 23.32 -17.34 -17.35
N LEU A 583 23.45 -17.39 -18.69
CA LEU A 583 22.33 -17.62 -19.59
C LEU A 583 22.16 -19.12 -19.89
N PHE A 584 21.00 -19.68 -19.55
CA PHE A 584 20.68 -21.10 -19.77
C PHE A 584 19.86 -21.29 -21.04
N PHE A 585 20.23 -22.27 -21.87
CA PHE A 585 19.53 -22.64 -23.10
C PHE A 585 19.27 -24.14 -23.11
N GLY A 586 17.99 -24.54 -23.09
CA GLY A 586 17.64 -25.93 -23.30
C GLY A 586 17.79 -26.32 -24.77
N LEU A 587 18.28 -27.53 -25.00
CA LEU A 587 18.65 -28.04 -26.32
C LEU A 587 17.78 -29.25 -26.71
N GLY A 588 16.87 -29.67 -25.84
CA GLY A 588 16.10 -30.91 -25.95
C GLY A 588 16.98 -32.16 -25.96
N GLU A 589 16.42 -33.29 -26.40
CA GLU A 589 17.12 -34.59 -26.40
C GLU A 589 17.83 -34.92 -27.72
N ARG A 590 17.80 -34.03 -28.72
CA ARG A 590 18.31 -34.33 -30.07
C ARG A 590 19.79 -34.00 -30.18
N GLY A 591 20.60 -34.97 -30.62
CA GLY A 591 21.99 -34.74 -31.03
C GLY A 591 22.10 -33.79 -32.23
N GLY A 592 23.31 -33.34 -32.54
CA GLY A 592 23.57 -32.38 -33.62
C GLY A 592 24.53 -31.26 -33.17
N ASN A 593 25.03 -30.49 -34.14
CA ASN A 593 25.90 -29.35 -33.88
C ASN A 593 25.13 -28.24 -33.15
N VAL A 594 25.76 -27.66 -32.12
CA VAL A 594 25.24 -26.49 -31.40
C VAL A 594 26.14 -25.33 -31.75
N ARG A 595 25.56 -24.30 -32.36
CA ARG A 595 26.24 -23.06 -32.71
C ARG A 595 25.80 -21.95 -31.78
N LEU A 596 26.76 -21.22 -31.24
CA LEU A 596 26.52 -20.11 -30.32
C LEU A 596 27.13 -18.85 -30.91
N THR A 597 26.33 -17.79 -30.99
CA THR A 597 26.76 -16.45 -31.41
C THR A 597 26.50 -15.45 -30.30
N VAL A 598 27.52 -14.69 -29.90
CA VAL A 598 27.44 -13.57 -28.97
C VAL A 598 27.56 -12.28 -29.78
N ARG A 599 26.55 -11.41 -29.69
CA ARG A 599 26.65 -10.01 -30.07
C ARG A 599 26.91 -9.20 -28.80
N TRP A 600 28.10 -8.64 -28.69
CA TRP A 600 28.53 -7.86 -27.54
C TRP A 600 27.91 -6.45 -27.55
N PRO A 601 27.83 -5.77 -26.39
CA PRO A 601 27.28 -4.41 -26.28
C PRO A 601 27.95 -3.41 -27.22
N ASN A 602 29.26 -3.53 -27.46
CA ASN A 602 29.98 -2.67 -28.41
C ASN A 602 29.69 -2.98 -29.90
N GLY A 603 28.78 -3.90 -30.20
CA GLY A 603 28.39 -4.32 -31.54
C GLY A 603 29.26 -5.39 -32.19
N SER A 604 30.37 -5.81 -31.54
CA SER A 604 31.19 -6.91 -32.06
C SER A 604 30.46 -8.25 -31.97
N VAL A 605 30.76 -9.18 -32.90
CA VAL A 605 30.11 -10.49 -32.97
C VAL A 605 31.15 -11.59 -32.90
N GLN A 606 30.91 -12.57 -32.03
CA GLN A 606 31.78 -13.73 -31.82
C GLN A 606 30.95 -15.01 -31.92
N ALA A 607 31.36 -15.94 -32.77
CA ALA A 607 30.64 -17.19 -33.00
C ALA A 607 31.53 -18.41 -32.70
N HIS A 608 30.92 -19.44 -32.14
CA HIS A 608 31.55 -20.70 -31.78
C HIS A 608 30.69 -21.86 -32.28
N GLU A 609 31.36 -22.87 -32.84
CA GLU A 609 30.73 -24.09 -33.37
C GLU A 609 31.03 -25.27 -32.45
N ASN A 610 30.21 -26.32 -32.53
CA ASN A 610 30.35 -27.57 -31.78
C ASN A 610 30.41 -27.34 -30.25
N ILE A 611 29.52 -26.48 -29.74
CA ILE A 611 29.41 -26.25 -28.30
C ILE A 611 29.03 -27.56 -27.59
N PRO A 612 29.79 -27.98 -26.55
CA PRO A 612 29.49 -29.19 -25.84
C PRO A 612 28.21 -29.03 -25.00
N ARG A 613 27.36 -30.04 -25.07
CA ARG A 613 26.11 -30.15 -24.30
C ARG A 613 26.39 -30.48 -22.84
N ASN A 614 25.47 -30.08 -21.96
CA ASN A 614 25.52 -30.32 -20.52
C ASN A 614 26.79 -29.76 -19.88
N GLN A 615 27.16 -28.55 -20.29
CA GLN A 615 28.32 -27.83 -19.77
C GLN A 615 28.01 -26.34 -19.58
N ARG A 616 28.76 -25.75 -18.65
CA ARG A 616 28.93 -24.31 -18.48
C ARG A 616 30.03 -23.81 -19.40
N ILE A 617 29.70 -22.84 -20.24
CA ILE A 617 30.54 -22.28 -21.29
C ILE A 617 30.90 -20.85 -20.91
N GLU A 618 32.17 -20.62 -20.63
CA GLU A 618 32.71 -19.31 -20.31
C GLU A 618 33.36 -18.71 -21.57
N ILE A 619 32.80 -17.60 -22.05
CA ILE A 619 33.24 -16.88 -23.24
C ILE A 619 33.76 -15.51 -22.84
N GLU A 620 34.98 -15.21 -23.26
CA GLU A 620 35.61 -13.91 -23.06
C GLU A 620 35.68 -13.16 -24.39
N GLU A 621 35.29 -11.89 -24.37
CA GLU A 621 35.18 -11.03 -25.55
C GLU A 621 36.50 -10.97 -26.32
N GLY A 622 36.44 -11.31 -27.62
CA GLY A 622 37.57 -11.27 -28.54
C GLY A 622 38.55 -12.44 -28.43
N LEU A 623 38.32 -13.41 -27.53
CA LEU A 623 39.11 -14.66 -27.48
C LEU A 623 38.47 -15.76 -28.33
N GLU A 624 39.24 -16.36 -29.25
CA GLU A 624 38.75 -17.44 -30.12
C GLU A 624 38.37 -18.73 -29.36
N LYS A 625 38.96 -18.97 -28.18
CA LYS A 625 38.73 -20.18 -27.39
C LYS A 625 37.82 -19.86 -26.20
N PHE A 626 36.81 -20.70 -25.97
CA PHE A 626 36.00 -20.70 -24.75
C PHE A 626 36.54 -21.73 -23.75
N ARG A 627 36.11 -21.61 -22.48
CA ARG A 627 36.30 -22.66 -21.47
C ARG A 627 34.99 -23.38 -21.25
N ALA A 628 35.06 -24.70 -21.07
CA ALA A 628 33.89 -25.53 -20.85
C ALA A 628 34.09 -26.36 -19.59
N LYS A 629 33.08 -26.38 -18.72
CA LYS A 629 33.06 -27.16 -17.47
C LYS A 629 31.79 -28.01 -17.43
N PRO A 630 31.87 -29.32 -17.22
CA PRO A 630 30.68 -30.15 -16.99
C PRO A 630 29.89 -29.67 -15.77
N PHE A 631 28.57 -29.81 -15.81
CA PHE A 631 27.71 -29.66 -14.63
C PHE A 631 28.07 -30.70 -13.54
N ASP A 632 27.84 -30.37 -12.28
CA ASP A 632 28.10 -31.29 -11.16
C ASP A 632 27.03 -32.41 -11.16
N PRO A 633 27.42 -33.69 -11.31
CA PRO A 633 26.45 -34.78 -11.28
C PRO A 633 25.92 -35.08 -9.87
N ARG A 634 26.54 -34.53 -8.82
CA ARG A 634 26.18 -34.81 -7.42
C ARG A 634 24.99 -33.96 -7.01
N ARG A 635 23.79 -34.50 -7.18
CA ARG A 635 22.61 -33.96 -6.50
C ARG A 635 22.75 -34.11 -4.99
N THR A 636 22.84 -33.00 -4.27
CA THR A 636 22.63 -33.01 -2.82
C THR A 636 21.20 -33.53 -2.56
N ALA A 637 21.04 -34.56 -1.72
CA ALA A 637 19.73 -35.15 -1.47
C ALA A 637 18.77 -34.10 -0.88
N ALA A 638 17.66 -33.80 -1.58
CA ALA A 638 16.61 -32.97 -1.00
C ALA A 638 15.98 -33.76 0.15
N SER A 639 16.08 -33.22 1.36
CA SER A 639 15.15 -33.58 2.42
C SER A 639 14.00 -32.59 2.35
N PRO A 640 12.83 -32.98 1.79
CA PRO A 640 11.65 -32.12 1.85
C PRO A 640 11.36 -31.82 3.32
N SER A 641 11.44 -30.56 3.68
CA SER A 641 11.19 -30.11 5.04
C SER A 641 10.01 -29.17 5.03
N ALA A 642 8.99 -29.50 5.81
CA ALA A 642 7.94 -28.54 6.10
C ALA A 642 8.58 -27.43 6.96
N ALA A 643 8.70 -26.22 6.42
CA ALA A 643 9.07 -25.06 7.22
C ALA A 643 8.13 -25.01 8.44
N ALA A 644 8.71 -25.00 9.64
CA ALA A 644 7.94 -24.92 10.87
C ALA A 644 7.14 -23.61 10.84
N ARG A 645 5.80 -23.72 10.87
CA ARG A 645 4.94 -22.54 11.01
C ARG A 645 5.14 -21.99 12.42
N LEU A 646 5.67 -20.77 12.51
CA LEU A 646 5.72 -20.05 13.77
C LEU A 646 4.29 -19.72 14.20
N ALA A 647 4.06 -19.69 15.52
CA ALA A 647 2.81 -19.18 16.05
C ALA A 647 2.72 -17.68 15.72
N GLU A 648 1.76 -17.30 14.87
CA GLU A 648 1.41 -15.92 14.59
C GLU A 648 0.04 -15.61 15.23
N GLY A 649 -0.17 -14.36 15.64
CA GLY A 649 -1.45 -13.92 16.19
C GLY A 649 -1.33 -12.91 17.34
N PRO A 650 -2.47 -12.38 17.81
CA PRO A 650 -2.51 -11.40 18.90
C PRO A 650 -2.08 -12.00 20.26
N ASP A 651 -2.11 -13.33 20.40
CA ASP A 651 -1.80 -13.99 21.67
C ASP A 651 -0.30 -14.13 21.97
N VAL A 652 0.57 -13.91 20.98
CA VAL A 652 2.02 -13.96 21.17
C VAL A 652 2.47 -12.73 21.96
N ALA A 653 3.17 -12.93 23.08
CA ALA A 653 3.71 -11.82 23.86
C ALA A 653 4.78 -11.07 23.05
N ARG A 654 4.68 -9.74 23.02
CA ARG A 654 5.58 -8.86 22.25
C ARG A 654 6.06 -7.70 23.11
N GLU A 655 7.28 -7.24 22.81
CA GLU A 655 7.90 -6.12 23.50
C GLU A 655 8.53 -5.18 22.48
N THR A 656 8.16 -3.90 22.54
CA THR A 656 8.61 -2.90 21.55
C THR A 656 9.17 -1.68 22.25
N TRP A 657 10.47 -1.46 22.13
CA TRP A 657 11.06 -0.15 22.45
C TRP A 657 10.70 0.84 21.34
N LEU A 658 10.22 2.02 21.73
CA LEU A 658 9.94 3.08 20.77
C LEU A 658 11.24 3.78 20.39
N VAL A 659 11.48 3.93 19.09
CA VAL A 659 12.65 4.66 18.59
C VAL A 659 12.50 6.16 18.87
N GLU A 660 11.25 6.63 18.84
CA GLU A 660 10.84 7.96 19.25
C GLU A 660 9.79 7.85 20.36
N PRO A 661 10.09 8.28 21.61
CA PRO A 661 9.11 8.30 22.69
C PRO A 661 7.85 9.08 22.32
N LEU A 662 6.68 8.64 22.80
CA LEU A 662 5.39 9.28 22.53
C LEU A 662 4.81 9.86 23.81
N ALA A 663 4.34 11.12 23.81
CA ALA A 663 3.60 11.65 24.96
C ALA A 663 2.31 10.83 25.18
N ALA A 664 2.12 10.27 26.37
CA ALA A 664 0.92 9.54 26.70
C ALA A 664 -0.25 10.52 26.92
N PRO A 665 -1.43 10.34 26.29
CA PRO A 665 -2.58 11.20 26.55
C PRO A 665 -2.97 11.15 28.02
N ASP A 666 -3.15 12.33 28.60
CA ASP A 666 -3.61 12.46 29.97
C ASP A 666 -5.09 12.05 30.09
N PHE A 667 -5.46 11.63 31.29
CA PHE A 667 -6.84 11.30 31.65
C PHE A 667 -7.04 11.48 33.15
N SER A 668 -8.29 11.56 33.59
CA SER A 668 -8.67 11.52 35.00
C SER A 668 -9.83 10.55 35.19
N LEU A 669 -9.60 9.45 35.92
CA LEU A 669 -10.57 8.39 36.14
C LEU A 669 -10.69 8.05 37.63
N PRO A 670 -11.89 7.70 38.12
CA PRO A 670 -12.06 7.23 39.49
C PRO A 670 -11.55 5.78 39.65
N ASP A 671 -10.97 5.49 40.82
CA ASP A 671 -10.84 4.11 41.30
C ASP A 671 -12.19 3.59 41.84
N PHE A 672 -12.22 2.32 42.26
CA PHE A 672 -13.45 1.71 42.79
C PHE A 672 -13.88 2.24 44.17
N GLU A 673 -13.06 3.06 44.81
CA GLU A 673 -13.39 3.83 46.01
C GLU A 673 -13.83 5.26 45.67
N ASN A 674 -14.05 5.57 44.38
CA ASN A 674 -14.38 6.89 43.83
C ASN A 674 -13.29 7.96 44.07
N ARG A 675 -12.04 7.58 44.31
CA ARG A 675 -10.92 8.52 44.34
C ARG A 675 -10.46 8.78 42.92
N MET A 676 -10.32 10.05 42.54
CA MET A 676 -9.83 10.42 41.21
C MET A 676 -8.32 10.21 41.12
N HIS A 677 -7.89 9.56 40.04
CA HIS A 677 -6.49 9.38 39.67
C HIS A 677 -6.29 9.93 38.26
N SER A 678 -5.23 10.72 38.06
CA SER A 678 -4.83 11.20 36.75
C SER A 678 -3.46 10.67 36.33
N LEU A 679 -3.22 10.57 35.04
CA LEU A 679 -1.91 10.17 34.53
C LEU A 679 -0.86 11.24 34.87
N HIS A 680 -1.20 12.51 34.70
CA HIS A 680 -0.31 13.63 35.04
C HIS A 680 0.11 13.65 36.53
N ALA A 681 -0.67 13.09 37.46
CA ALA A 681 -0.28 13.00 38.88
C ALA A 681 0.93 12.05 39.11
N LEU A 682 1.32 11.30 38.08
CA LEU A 682 2.53 10.48 38.08
C LEU A 682 3.76 11.21 37.53
N ALA A 683 3.63 12.45 37.06
CA ALA A 683 4.76 13.23 36.57
C ALA A 683 5.88 13.35 37.62
N GLY A 684 7.13 13.35 37.15
CA GLY A 684 8.33 13.38 38.00
C GLY A 684 8.81 12.01 38.49
N ARG A 685 8.13 10.92 38.11
CA ARG A 685 8.56 9.54 38.39
C ARG A 685 8.20 8.60 37.24
N PRO A 686 8.97 7.52 37.03
CA PRO A 686 8.58 6.51 36.05
C PRO A 686 7.26 5.85 36.40
N ALA A 687 6.51 5.47 35.37
CA ALA A 687 5.22 4.84 35.54
C ALA A 687 4.98 3.63 34.65
N LEU A 688 4.08 2.75 35.10
CA LEU A 688 3.54 1.65 34.33
C LEU A 688 2.03 1.83 34.22
N LEU A 689 1.55 2.05 33.00
CA LEU A 689 0.13 2.11 32.68
C LEU A 689 -0.29 0.78 32.06
N THR A 690 -1.25 0.07 32.66
CA THR A 690 -1.70 -1.25 32.18
C THR A 690 -3.17 -1.23 31.80
N PHE A 691 -3.47 -1.55 30.56
CA PHE A 691 -4.82 -1.85 30.10
C PHE A 691 -5.12 -3.33 30.31
N TRP A 692 -6.25 -3.62 30.94
CA TRP A 692 -6.58 -4.98 31.35
C TRP A 692 -8.08 -5.24 31.30
N GLU A 693 -8.46 -6.51 31.22
CA GLU A 693 -9.86 -6.94 31.26
C GLU A 693 -10.07 -7.97 32.36
N ALA A 694 -11.22 -7.89 33.05
CA ALA A 694 -11.50 -8.76 34.19
C ALA A 694 -11.66 -10.23 33.78
N GLU A 695 -12.27 -10.46 32.62
CA GLU A 695 -12.55 -11.80 32.12
C GLU A 695 -11.30 -12.46 31.50
N CYS A 696 -10.32 -11.67 31.05
CA CYS A 696 -9.10 -12.17 30.46
C CYS A 696 -8.17 -12.84 31.51
N PRO A 697 -7.89 -14.16 31.41
CA PRO A 697 -7.01 -14.84 32.36
C PRO A 697 -5.60 -14.26 32.38
N ARG A 698 -5.07 -13.86 31.21
CA ARG A 698 -3.75 -13.24 31.06
C ARG A 698 -3.68 -11.88 31.75
N SER A 699 -4.76 -11.10 31.71
CA SER A 699 -4.84 -9.83 32.46
C SER A 699 -4.75 -10.05 33.96
N ARG A 700 -5.51 -11.03 34.50
CA ARG A 700 -5.44 -11.40 35.92
C ARG A 700 -4.04 -11.90 36.31
N GLU A 701 -3.44 -12.73 35.46
CA GLU A 701 -2.05 -13.18 35.62
C GLU A 701 -1.06 -12.01 35.65
N GLN A 702 -1.19 -11.05 34.72
CA GLN A 702 -0.30 -9.89 34.66
C GLN A 702 -0.39 -9.04 35.93
N LEU A 703 -1.60 -8.71 36.38
CA LEU A 703 -1.79 -7.89 37.58
C LEU A 703 -1.28 -8.58 38.85
N THR A 704 -1.48 -9.89 38.97
CA THR A 704 -0.96 -10.66 40.12
C THR A 704 0.55 -10.80 40.09
N ARG A 705 1.18 -10.96 38.92
CA ARG A 705 2.64 -10.95 38.77
C ARG A 705 3.25 -9.59 39.14
N ILE A 706 2.63 -8.48 38.75
CA ILE A 706 3.07 -7.14 39.17
C ILE A 706 2.94 -6.99 40.69
N GLN A 707 1.80 -7.41 41.26
CA GLN A 707 1.56 -7.33 42.70
C GLN A 707 2.59 -8.14 43.52
N ALA A 708 2.98 -9.32 43.04
CA ALA A 708 3.97 -10.16 43.71
C ALA A 708 5.32 -9.43 43.92
N SER A 709 5.65 -8.48 43.05
CA SER A 709 6.89 -7.70 43.12
C SER A 709 6.71 -6.31 43.74
N ALA A 710 5.50 -5.91 44.10
CA ALA A 710 5.21 -4.62 44.74
C ALA A 710 5.98 -4.41 46.04
N ALA A 711 6.28 -5.49 46.79
CA ALA A 711 7.06 -5.43 48.02
C ALA A 711 8.54 -5.04 47.77
N ALA A 712 9.15 -5.55 46.69
CA ALA A 712 10.53 -5.21 46.31
C ALA A 712 10.67 -3.79 45.73
N LEU A 713 9.55 -3.17 45.38
CA LEU A 713 9.46 -1.89 44.70
C LEU A 713 8.96 -0.75 45.60
N ARG A 714 8.61 -1.08 46.85
CA ARG A 714 7.98 -0.18 47.82
C ARG A 714 8.80 1.08 48.13
N ASP A 715 10.12 0.98 48.07
CA ASP A 715 11.05 2.09 48.39
C ASP A 715 11.52 2.86 47.14
N ARG A 716 10.98 2.57 45.96
CA ARG A 716 11.35 3.23 44.70
C ARG A 716 10.20 4.14 44.20
N PRO A 717 10.48 5.29 43.57
CA PRO A 717 9.46 6.22 43.13
C PRO A 717 8.80 5.72 41.84
N TRP A 718 7.84 4.81 41.92
CA TRP A 718 7.08 4.32 40.76
C TRP A 718 5.61 4.73 40.85
N GLY A 719 5.01 5.07 39.71
CA GLY A 719 3.57 5.22 39.56
C GLY A 719 2.96 4.05 38.81
N TRP A 720 1.91 3.43 39.33
CA TRP A 720 1.22 2.33 38.64
C TRP A 720 -0.27 2.62 38.54
N LEU A 721 -0.83 2.51 37.33
CA LEU A 721 -2.27 2.61 37.09
C LEU A 721 -2.70 1.44 36.21
N ALA A 722 -3.80 0.80 36.58
CA ALA A 722 -4.43 -0.25 35.78
C ALA A 722 -5.82 0.21 35.32
N VAL A 723 -5.97 0.49 34.03
CA VAL A 723 -7.24 0.92 33.42
C VAL A 723 -7.99 -0.30 32.92
N ASN A 724 -9.21 -0.49 33.41
CA ASN A 724 -10.06 -1.58 32.97
C ASN A 724 -10.73 -1.23 31.62
N ALA A 725 -10.55 -2.10 30.62
CA ALA A 725 -11.11 -1.95 29.28
C ALA A 725 -12.48 -2.64 29.08
N SER A 726 -12.99 -3.37 30.08
CA SER A 726 -14.29 -4.03 30.03
C SER A 726 -15.45 -3.05 30.25
N GLU A 727 -16.62 -3.36 29.67
CA GLU A 727 -17.85 -2.59 29.93
C GLU A 727 -18.26 -2.62 31.42
N ALA A 728 -19.00 -1.60 31.85
CA ALA A 728 -19.30 -1.28 33.26
C ALA A 728 -19.96 -2.41 34.09
N GLY A 729 -20.47 -3.48 33.46
CA GLY A 729 -21.09 -4.64 34.13
C GLY A 729 -20.14 -5.55 34.94
N GLY A 730 -18.84 -5.24 35.00
CA GLY A 730 -17.81 -6.03 35.71
C GLY A 730 -17.41 -5.54 37.11
N LEU A 731 -17.95 -4.44 37.61
CA LEU A 731 -17.45 -3.73 38.81
C LEU A 731 -17.33 -4.61 40.07
N GLU A 732 -18.32 -5.45 40.37
CA GLU A 732 -18.28 -6.34 41.55
C GLU A 732 -17.20 -7.42 41.43
N ARG A 733 -17.04 -7.99 40.22
CA ARG A 733 -16.00 -9.00 39.93
C ARG A 733 -14.61 -8.42 40.05
N ILE A 734 -14.43 -7.19 39.58
CA ILE A 734 -13.15 -6.48 39.71
C ILE A 734 -12.82 -6.21 41.18
N ARG A 735 -13.78 -5.75 41.99
CA ARG A 735 -13.59 -5.56 43.45
C ARG A 735 -13.23 -6.87 44.14
N ALA A 736 -13.92 -7.96 43.80
CA ALA A 736 -13.63 -9.28 44.36
C ALA A 736 -12.20 -9.73 44.04
N PHE A 737 -11.79 -9.62 42.78
CA PHE A 737 -10.44 -9.94 42.33
C PHE A 737 -9.37 -9.08 43.04
N ALA A 738 -9.59 -7.77 43.14
CA ALA A 738 -8.69 -6.85 43.81
C ALA A 738 -8.50 -7.19 45.30
N GLY A 739 -9.60 -7.52 45.98
CA GLY A 739 -9.59 -7.94 47.38
C GLY A 739 -8.91 -9.29 47.61
N GLU A 740 -9.22 -10.29 46.78
CA GLU A 740 -8.65 -11.64 46.84
C GLU A 740 -7.12 -11.61 46.71
N HIS A 741 -6.60 -10.86 45.75
CA HIS A 741 -5.16 -10.78 45.46
C HIS A 741 -4.45 -9.63 46.16
N ARG A 742 -5.15 -8.86 47.02
CA ARG A 742 -4.61 -7.73 47.79
C ARG A 742 -3.82 -6.75 46.92
N LEU A 743 -4.39 -6.35 45.78
CA LEU A 743 -3.74 -5.42 44.87
C LEU A 743 -3.54 -4.06 45.55
N THR A 744 -2.32 -3.52 45.52
CA THR A 744 -1.93 -2.29 46.24
C THR A 744 -1.86 -1.04 45.35
N PHE A 745 -2.17 -1.17 44.06
CA PHE A 745 -2.15 -0.08 43.08
C PHE A 745 -3.57 0.26 42.61
N PRO A 746 -3.83 1.52 42.19
CA PRO A 746 -5.14 1.93 41.70
C PRO A 746 -5.60 1.13 40.49
N LEU A 747 -6.81 0.59 40.59
CA LEU A 747 -7.57 0.03 39.48
C LEU A 747 -8.67 1.02 39.11
N LEU A 748 -8.69 1.45 37.85
CA LEU A 748 -9.56 2.52 37.36
C LEU A 748 -10.69 1.96 36.51
N GLY A 749 -11.90 2.49 36.69
CA GLY A 749 -13.10 2.13 35.91
C GLY A 749 -13.63 3.30 35.07
N GLY A 750 -14.60 3.03 34.18
CA GLY A 750 -15.33 4.07 33.44
C GLY A 750 -14.57 4.70 32.28
N ALA A 751 -13.86 3.90 31.48
CA ALA A 751 -12.79 4.36 30.61
C ALA A 751 -13.09 4.31 29.09
N ALA A 752 -14.35 4.27 28.63
CA ALA A 752 -14.63 4.08 27.20
C ALA A 752 -13.88 5.08 26.29
N ASP A 753 -13.90 6.36 26.65
CA ASP A 753 -13.16 7.39 25.90
C ASP A 753 -11.64 7.26 26.06
N VAL A 754 -11.15 6.92 27.26
CA VAL A 754 -9.71 6.73 27.50
C VAL A 754 -9.17 5.53 26.72
N VAL A 755 -9.89 4.41 26.73
CA VAL A 755 -9.58 3.22 25.94
C VAL A 755 -9.58 3.57 24.46
N ALA A 756 -10.61 4.27 23.97
CA ALA A 756 -10.69 4.69 22.56
C ALA A 756 -9.55 5.63 22.15
N ILE A 757 -9.14 6.56 23.02
CA ILE A 757 -7.98 7.45 22.79
C ILE A 757 -6.69 6.63 22.68
N TYR A 758 -6.48 5.67 23.59
CA TYR A 758 -5.30 4.82 23.57
C TYR A 758 -5.33 3.80 22.44
N ASP A 759 -6.50 3.33 21.99
CA ASP A 759 -6.66 2.50 20.79
C ASP A 759 -6.22 3.26 19.54
N ILE A 760 -6.59 4.54 19.40
CA ILE A 760 -6.09 5.38 18.31
C ILE A 760 -4.57 5.42 18.35
N ILE A 761 -3.97 5.70 19.51
CA ILE A 761 -2.51 5.73 19.59
C ILE A 761 -1.89 4.39 19.24
N PHE A 762 -2.40 3.30 19.80
CA PHE A 762 -1.87 1.97 19.58
C PHE A 762 -1.92 1.57 18.11
N ARG A 763 -3.04 1.87 17.42
CA ARG A 763 -3.19 1.67 15.96
C ARG A 763 -2.15 2.43 15.14
N TYR A 764 -1.60 3.54 15.62
CA TYR A 764 -0.60 4.31 14.88
C TYR A 764 0.83 4.15 15.44
N LEU A 765 0.99 3.50 16.60
CA LEU A 765 2.28 3.02 17.11
C LEU A 765 2.78 1.83 16.28
N PHE A 766 1.86 1.07 15.70
CA PHE A 766 2.12 -0.11 14.87
C PHE A 766 1.35 0.03 13.56
N ASP A 767 1.94 -0.23 12.39
CA ASP A 767 1.18 -0.14 11.12
C ASP A 767 0.06 -1.22 11.03
N ARG A 768 0.12 -2.25 11.89
CA ARG A 768 -1.05 -3.10 12.16
C ARG A 768 -2.06 -2.39 13.05
N ARG A 769 -2.96 -1.64 12.39
CA ARG A 769 -4.07 -0.86 12.95
C ARG A 769 -5.15 -1.74 13.58
N VAL A 770 -4.80 -2.46 14.64
CA VAL A 770 -5.71 -3.19 15.52
C VAL A 770 -5.79 -2.50 16.87
N ASP A 771 -6.83 -2.79 17.62
CA ASP A 771 -7.08 -2.20 18.93
C ASP A 771 -6.19 -2.85 19.98
N ILE A 772 -6.08 -2.20 21.15
CA ILE A 772 -5.27 -2.72 22.25
C ILE A 772 -5.83 -4.07 22.70
N ALA A 773 -4.99 -5.11 22.69
CA ALA A 773 -5.32 -6.40 23.27
C ALA A 773 -4.97 -6.43 24.77
N ALA A 774 -5.85 -6.96 25.60
CA ALA A 774 -5.62 -7.08 27.04
C ALA A 774 -4.83 -8.38 27.40
N PRO A 775 -3.81 -8.31 28.28
CA PRO A 775 -3.22 -7.11 28.84
C PRO A 775 -2.23 -6.44 27.88
N THR A 776 -2.19 -5.10 27.90
CA THR A 776 -1.11 -4.31 27.29
C THR A 776 -0.64 -3.28 28.30
N SER A 777 0.68 -3.12 28.44
CA SER A 777 1.27 -2.15 29.37
C SER A 777 2.22 -1.20 28.65
N PHE A 778 2.25 0.05 29.12
CA PHE A 778 3.14 1.11 28.64
C PHE A 778 4.11 1.50 29.76
N LEU A 779 5.41 1.46 29.46
CA LEU A 779 6.45 2.04 30.32
C LEU A 779 6.56 3.53 30.01
N LEU A 780 6.32 4.36 31.02
CA LEU A 780 6.40 5.82 30.94
C LEU A 780 7.65 6.34 31.64
N ASP A 781 8.28 7.35 31.06
CA ASP A 781 9.35 8.11 31.72
C ASP A 781 8.80 9.14 32.72
N GLU A 782 9.70 9.88 33.37
CA GLU A 782 9.36 10.90 34.36
C GLU A 782 8.59 12.10 33.76
N GLN A 783 8.55 12.24 32.44
CA GLN A 783 7.79 13.25 31.71
C GLN A 783 6.43 12.72 31.21
N GLY A 784 6.10 11.46 31.48
CA GLY A 784 4.86 10.82 31.01
C GLY A 784 4.91 10.37 29.56
N ARG A 785 6.10 10.20 28.97
CA ARG A 785 6.24 9.67 27.60
C ARG A 785 6.39 8.16 27.60
N ILE A 786 5.67 7.50 26.71
CA ILE A 786 5.79 6.08 26.40
C ILE A 786 7.18 5.83 25.82
N LEU A 787 7.95 4.99 26.49
CA LEU A 787 9.25 4.49 26.03
C LEU A 787 9.16 3.10 25.43
N LYS A 788 8.26 2.26 25.95
CA LYS A 788 8.15 0.85 25.60
C LYS A 788 6.71 0.35 25.74
N VAL A 789 6.31 -0.53 24.84
CA VAL A 789 5.03 -1.24 24.85
C VAL A 789 5.26 -2.72 25.16
N TYR A 790 4.48 -3.26 26.09
CA TYR A 790 4.41 -4.69 26.40
C TYR A 790 3.02 -5.19 25.99
N GLN A 791 2.96 -6.08 24.99
CA GLN A 791 1.74 -6.76 24.59
C GLN A 791 1.75 -8.14 25.24
N GLY A 792 0.80 -8.42 26.13
CA GLY A 792 0.70 -9.65 26.90
C GLY A 792 1.41 -9.61 28.26
N VAL A 793 1.70 -10.81 28.79
CA VAL A 793 2.21 -11.00 30.15
C VAL A 793 3.74 -10.90 30.20
N PHE A 794 4.29 -10.19 31.17
CA PHE A 794 5.73 -10.08 31.45
C PHE A 794 6.02 -10.18 32.96
N SER A 795 7.30 -10.32 33.34
CA SER A 795 7.72 -10.37 34.76
C SER A 795 8.08 -8.98 35.29
N ALA A 796 7.85 -8.72 36.58
CA ALA A 796 8.25 -7.44 37.16
C ALA A 796 9.78 -7.20 37.12
N ASP A 797 10.58 -8.27 37.24
CA ASP A 797 12.04 -8.21 37.08
C ASP A 797 12.43 -7.70 35.69
N LYS A 798 11.67 -8.09 34.67
CA LYS A 798 11.87 -7.63 33.29
C LYS A 798 11.60 -6.14 33.17
N PHE A 799 10.50 -5.64 33.75
CA PHE A 799 10.21 -4.20 33.83
C PHE A 799 11.32 -3.43 34.53
N LEU A 800 11.78 -3.91 35.70
CA LEU A 800 12.88 -3.30 36.44
C LEU A 800 14.16 -3.22 35.60
N LYS A 801 14.52 -4.33 34.97
CA LYS A 801 15.68 -4.40 34.09
C LYS A 801 15.56 -3.47 32.89
N ASP A 802 14.38 -3.42 32.26
CA ASP A 802 14.14 -2.55 31.12
C ASP A 802 14.30 -1.07 31.52
N TRP A 803 13.82 -0.66 32.68
CA TRP A 803 14.04 0.70 33.18
C TRP A 803 15.50 1.01 33.50
N GLU A 804 16.18 0.09 34.21
CA GLU A 804 17.59 0.25 34.56
C GLU A 804 18.47 0.34 33.31
N THR A 805 18.08 -0.38 32.25
CA THR A 805 18.81 -0.45 30.99
C THR A 805 18.20 0.38 29.86
N ARG A 806 17.28 1.30 30.17
CA ARG A 806 16.56 2.09 29.17
C ARG A 806 17.53 2.90 28.30
N PRO A 807 17.28 3.00 26.98
CA PRO A 807 18.11 3.79 26.10
C PRO A 807 18.01 5.29 26.43
N ARG A 808 19.15 5.97 26.53
CA ARG A 808 19.24 7.41 26.87
C ARG A 808 19.65 8.29 25.69
N SER A 809 20.15 7.68 24.62
CA SER A 809 20.51 8.36 23.37
C SER A 809 19.70 7.84 22.19
N LEU A 810 19.66 8.61 21.10
CA LEU A 810 19.03 8.16 19.84
C LEU A 810 19.71 6.88 19.30
N GLU A 811 21.03 6.80 19.36
CA GLU A 811 21.78 5.62 18.92
C GLU A 811 21.40 4.36 19.72
N GLU A 812 21.29 4.48 21.04
CA GLU A 812 20.83 3.38 21.88
C GLU A 812 19.37 3.00 21.60
N ARG A 813 18.50 3.98 21.30
CA ARG A 813 17.11 3.73 20.90
C ARG A 813 17.04 2.99 19.57
N LEU A 814 17.78 3.41 18.55
CA LEU A 814 17.85 2.73 17.24
C LEU A 814 18.25 1.25 17.40
N ARG A 815 19.25 0.97 18.24
CA ARG A 815 19.71 -0.40 18.52
C ARG A 815 18.71 -1.25 19.31
N ARG A 816 17.90 -0.63 20.17
CA ARG A 816 16.93 -1.36 21.02
C ARG A 816 15.54 -1.49 20.41
N ALA A 817 15.17 -0.58 19.52
CA ALA A 817 13.89 -0.57 18.82
C ALA A 817 13.85 -1.58 17.67
N THR A 818 14.96 -2.27 17.40
CA THR A 818 15.08 -3.31 16.37
C THR A 818 15.42 -4.66 17.01
N PRO A 819 14.88 -5.77 16.48
CA PRO A 819 15.18 -7.11 16.98
C PRO A 819 16.56 -7.61 16.58
N PHE A 820 17.18 -7.01 15.56
CA PHE A 820 18.45 -7.44 14.98
C PHE A 820 19.38 -6.25 14.75
N PRO A 821 20.72 -6.45 14.82
CA PRO A 821 21.66 -5.40 14.48
C PRO A 821 21.66 -5.11 12.97
N GLY A 822 21.88 -3.84 12.64
CA GLY A 822 22.05 -3.34 11.28
C GLY A 822 22.41 -1.85 11.28
N THR A 823 22.60 -1.29 10.09
CA THR A 823 22.94 0.12 9.90
C THR A 823 21.78 0.84 9.21
N TYR A 824 21.33 1.95 9.80
CA TYR A 824 20.32 2.82 9.19
C TYR A 824 21.00 4.02 8.55
N TYR A 825 20.76 4.23 7.26
CA TYR A 825 21.35 5.30 6.43
C TYR A 825 20.34 6.40 6.08
N GLY A 826 19.09 6.28 6.51
CA GLY A 826 18.04 7.25 6.21
C GLY A 826 18.14 8.51 7.07
N ALA A 827 17.28 9.48 6.77
CA ALA A 827 17.15 10.69 7.59
C ALA A 827 16.54 10.36 8.97
N ALA A 828 16.46 11.34 9.87
CA ALA A 828 15.90 11.15 11.21
C ALA A 828 14.51 10.47 11.15
N LEU A 829 14.36 9.33 11.83
CA LEU A 829 13.09 8.65 12.01
C LEU A 829 12.15 9.58 12.78
N ARG A 830 10.96 9.84 12.23
CA ARG A 830 9.95 10.70 12.84
C ARG A 830 8.57 10.11 12.68
N ARG A 831 7.81 10.14 13.76
CA ARG A 831 6.41 9.78 13.82
C ARG A 831 5.58 10.83 13.10
N ASN A 832 4.59 10.36 12.34
CA ASN A 832 3.66 11.22 11.62
C ASN A 832 2.54 11.70 12.57
N HIS A 833 2.84 12.69 13.41
CA HIS A 833 1.90 13.29 14.37
C HIS A 833 0.65 13.87 13.71
N PHE A 834 0.75 14.34 12.47
CA PHE A 834 -0.40 14.82 11.71
C PHE A 834 -1.48 13.74 11.57
N THR A 835 -1.09 12.48 11.32
CA THR A 835 -2.06 11.39 11.13
C THR A 835 -2.77 11.03 12.44
N TYR A 836 -2.09 11.13 13.58
CA TYR A 836 -2.75 11.05 14.90
C TYR A 836 -3.77 12.17 15.07
N GLY A 837 -3.39 13.40 14.72
CA GLY A 837 -4.28 14.56 14.80
C GLY A 837 -5.55 14.38 14.00
N VAL A 838 -5.46 13.90 12.75
CA VAL A 838 -6.63 13.61 11.91
C VAL A 838 -7.48 12.50 12.54
N ALA A 839 -6.88 11.39 12.98
CA ALA A 839 -7.62 10.28 13.58
C ALA A 839 -8.36 10.69 14.86
N PHE A 840 -7.75 11.52 15.71
CA PHE A 840 -8.42 12.08 16.88
C PHE A 840 -9.54 13.05 16.52
N PHE A 841 -9.29 13.93 15.55
CA PHE A 841 -10.27 14.92 15.09
C PHE A 841 -11.53 14.26 14.53
N GLU A 842 -11.38 13.23 13.68
CA GLU A 842 -12.49 12.45 13.11
C GLU A 842 -13.33 11.73 14.18
N ARG A 843 -12.73 11.40 15.33
CA ARG A 843 -13.43 10.76 16.47
C ARG A 843 -13.94 11.74 17.51
N GLY A 844 -13.70 13.04 17.34
CA GLY A 844 -14.16 14.09 18.25
C GLY A 844 -13.31 14.28 19.50
N TYR A 845 -12.10 13.72 19.54
CA TYR A 845 -11.14 13.90 20.63
C TYR A 845 -10.31 15.17 20.39
N ASP A 846 -10.98 16.33 20.46
CA ASP A 846 -10.45 17.62 20.00
C ASP A 846 -9.16 18.04 20.73
N ASP A 847 -9.04 17.77 22.04
CA ASP A 847 -7.84 18.16 22.81
C ASP A 847 -6.60 17.35 22.40
N GLN A 848 -6.77 16.04 22.17
CA GLN A 848 -5.71 15.16 21.67
C GLN A 848 -5.33 15.51 20.22
N ALA A 849 -6.32 15.90 19.41
CA ALA A 849 -6.08 16.36 18.04
C ALA A 849 -5.26 17.66 18.00
N VAL A 850 -5.57 18.65 18.85
CA VAL A 850 -4.77 19.88 18.98
C VAL A 850 -3.32 19.56 19.30
N ALA A 851 -3.07 18.79 20.36
CA ALA A 851 -1.71 18.44 20.76
C ALA A 851 -0.94 17.73 19.63
N ALA A 852 -1.60 16.83 18.90
CA ALA A 852 -0.98 16.14 17.78
C ALA A 852 -0.67 17.06 16.58
N PHE A 853 -1.55 18.01 16.24
CA PHE A 853 -1.27 18.99 15.18
C PHE A 853 -0.18 19.99 15.57
N GLU A 854 -0.12 20.41 16.83
CA GLU A 854 0.95 21.26 17.35
C GLU A 854 2.32 20.56 17.26
N GLU A 855 2.40 19.28 17.61
CA GLU A 855 3.63 18.48 17.42
C GLU A 855 4.00 18.32 15.93
N ALA A 856 3.00 18.14 15.05
CA ALA A 856 3.24 18.10 13.61
C ALA A 856 3.83 19.41 13.08
N ILE A 857 3.31 20.57 13.52
CA ILE A 857 3.81 21.90 13.18
C ILE A 857 5.20 22.16 13.78
N ALA A 858 5.44 21.70 15.01
CA ALA A 858 6.74 21.80 15.67
C ALA A 858 7.81 21.00 14.90
N ALA A 859 7.45 19.84 14.37
CA ALA A 859 8.32 19.03 13.52
C ALA A 859 8.53 19.64 12.12
N ARG A 860 7.50 20.23 11.51
CA ARG A 860 7.52 20.85 10.18
C ARG A 860 6.73 22.16 10.15
N ARG A 861 7.43 23.29 10.21
CA ARG A 861 6.83 24.65 10.23
C ARG A 861 6.24 25.11 8.89
N ASP A 862 6.41 24.32 7.85
CA ASP A 862 5.90 24.49 6.49
C ASP A 862 4.74 23.53 6.15
N ASP A 863 4.22 22.78 7.13
CA ASP A 863 3.08 21.87 6.97
C ASP A 863 1.74 22.62 6.93
N ALA A 864 1.34 23.07 5.74
CA ALA A 864 0.10 23.81 5.52
C ALA A 864 -1.16 23.03 5.95
N ASP A 865 -1.16 21.70 5.83
CA ASP A 865 -2.31 20.86 6.16
C ASP A 865 -2.48 20.74 7.68
N ALA A 866 -1.39 20.66 8.45
CA ALA A 866 -1.44 20.71 9.91
C ALA A 866 -2.02 22.03 10.42
N TYR A 867 -1.58 23.16 9.86
CA TYR A 867 -2.16 24.48 10.17
C TYR A 867 -3.64 24.57 9.82
N TYR A 868 -4.05 24.09 8.64
CA TYR A 868 -5.46 24.10 8.24
C TYR A 868 -6.35 23.28 9.19
N ASN A 869 -5.93 22.07 9.56
CA ASN A 869 -6.71 21.21 10.46
C ASN A 869 -6.78 21.80 11.88
N LEU A 870 -5.66 22.33 12.40
CA LEU A 870 -5.66 23.02 13.69
C LEU A 870 -6.58 24.24 13.69
N GLY A 871 -6.53 25.06 12.64
CA GLY A 871 -7.42 26.21 12.46
C GLY A 871 -8.89 25.80 12.39
N THR A 872 -9.21 24.74 11.65
CA THR A 872 -10.58 24.17 11.55
C THR A 872 -11.09 23.68 12.92
N LEU A 873 -10.23 23.08 13.72
CA LEU A 873 -10.56 22.63 15.06
C LEU A 873 -10.84 23.84 15.99
N PHE A 874 -10.07 24.91 15.89
CA PHE A 874 -10.35 26.15 16.62
C PHE A 874 -11.66 26.83 16.18
N VAL A 875 -12.05 26.74 14.91
CA VAL A 875 -13.39 27.18 14.45
C VAL A 875 -14.49 26.39 15.17
N ARG A 876 -14.32 25.07 15.34
CA ARG A 876 -15.27 24.20 16.07
C ARG A 876 -15.35 24.56 17.55
N LYS A 877 -14.21 24.89 18.18
CA LYS A 877 -14.13 25.34 19.60
C LYS A 877 -14.52 26.81 19.81
N GLN A 878 -14.91 27.53 18.75
CA GLN A 878 -15.24 28.97 18.77
C GLN A 878 -14.06 29.89 19.18
N LEU A 879 -12.83 29.42 19.04
CA LEU A 879 -11.61 30.19 19.26
C LEU A 879 -11.21 30.89 17.95
N LEU A 880 -11.96 31.94 17.59
CA LEU A 880 -11.92 32.52 16.24
C LEU A 880 -10.59 33.20 15.89
N GLN A 881 -9.87 33.77 16.87
CA GLN A 881 -8.58 34.43 16.61
C GLN A 881 -7.50 33.40 16.31
N GLU A 882 -7.39 32.37 17.15
CA GLU A 882 -6.46 31.25 16.97
C GLU A 882 -6.76 30.49 15.67
N ALA A 883 -8.04 30.33 15.33
CA ALA A 883 -8.46 29.75 14.05
C ALA A 883 -7.96 30.57 12.86
N ARG A 884 -8.14 31.89 12.90
CA ARG A 884 -7.70 32.81 11.85
C ARG A 884 -6.18 32.78 11.67
N GLU A 885 -5.41 32.88 12.76
CA GLU A 885 -3.94 32.85 12.70
C GLU A 885 -3.41 31.58 12.01
N ASN A 886 -3.99 30.41 12.34
CA ASN A 886 -3.60 29.14 11.75
C ASN A 886 -4.03 29.02 10.28
N LEU A 887 -5.24 29.46 9.93
CA LEU A 887 -5.72 29.43 8.54
C LEU A 887 -4.97 30.41 7.65
N ASP A 888 -4.66 31.62 8.13
CA ASP A 888 -3.81 32.60 7.45
C ASP A 888 -2.43 32.00 7.18
N ARG A 889 -1.87 31.27 8.16
CA ARG A 889 -0.60 30.56 7.96
C ARG A 889 -0.72 29.47 6.91
N ALA A 890 -1.80 28.67 6.94
CA ALA A 890 -2.06 27.63 5.95
C ALA A 890 -2.12 28.19 4.51
N VAL A 891 -2.87 29.26 4.27
CA VAL A 891 -2.97 29.89 2.94
C VAL A 891 -1.69 30.63 2.55
N SER A 892 -0.89 31.10 3.51
CA SER A 892 0.43 31.69 3.21
C SER A 892 1.43 30.64 2.70
N LEU A 893 1.35 29.41 3.24
CA LEU A 893 2.20 28.29 2.85
C LEU A 893 1.70 27.63 1.56
N LYS A 894 0.38 27.50 1.42
CA LYS A 894 -0.29 26.92 0.26
C LYS A 894 -1.38 27.88 -0.25
N PRO A 895 -1.04 28.81 -1.15
CA PRO A 895 -2.01 29.81 -1.64
C PRO A 895 -3.22 29.22 -2.36
N ASN A 896 -3.07 28.06 -3.00
CA ASN A 896 -4.13 27.30 -3.64
C ASN A 896 -4.73 26.29 -2.65
N TYR A 897 -5.57 26.77 -1.73
CA TYR A 897 -6.21 25.96 -0.69
C TYR A 897 -7.66 26.41 -0.46
N PRO A 898 -8.61 26.02 -1.35
CA PRO A 898 -9.98 26.54 -1.32
C PRO A 898 -10.69 26.37 0.02
N ASN A 899 -10.54 25.22 0.67
CA ASN A 899 -11.18 24.94 1.96
C ASN A 899 -10.70 25.87 3.09
N ALA A 900 -9.42 26.26 3.09
CA ALA A 900 -8.90 27.21 4.07
C ALA A 900 -9.50 28.61 3.87
N TRP A 901 -9.64 29.05 2.61
CA TRP A 901 -10.31 30.30 2.27
C TRP A 901 -11.80 30.29 2.63
N ILE A 902 -12.50 29.16 2.44
CA ILE A 902 -13.90 29.01 2.91
C ILE A 902 -13.97 29.20 4.42
N ASN A 903 -13.08 28.57 5.20
CA ASN A 903 -13.09 28.71 6.66
C ASN A 903 -12.74 30.14 7.11
N LEU A 904 -11.81 30.83 6.45
CA LEU A 904 -11.53 32.25 6.68
C LEU A 904 -12.77 33.11 6.42
N GLY A 905 -13.48 32.87 5.32
CA GLY A 905 -14.72 33.57 5.01
C GLY A 905 -15.82 33.36 6.06
N LEU A 906 -15.97 32.14 6.57
CA LEU A 906 -16.89 31.83 7.68
C LEU A 906 -16.51 32.54 8.98
N ILE A 907 -15.21 32.66 9.29
CA ILE A 907 -14.73 33.42 10.45
C ILE A 907 -15.02 34.90 10.27
N SER A 908 -14.66 35.48 9.12
CA SER A 908 -14.92 36.87 8.76
C SER A 908 -16.41 37.21 8.86
N GLU A 909 -17.29 36.30 8.42
CA GLU A 909 -18.74 36.46 8.57
C GLU A 909 -19.18 36.49 10.03
N ARG A 910 -18.70 35.55 10.86
CA ARG A 910 -19.03 35.50 12.31
C ARG A 910 -18.54 36.74 13.05
N GLU A 911 -17.45 37.35 12.61
CA GLU A 911 -16.92 38.62 13.13
C GLU A 911 -17.68 39.85 12.60
N GLY A 912 -18.67 39.68 11.71
CA GLY A 912 -19.43 40.76 11.09
C GLY A 912 -18.70 41.48 9.95
N LYS A 913 -17.53 40.99 9.52
CA LYS A 913 -16.69 41.57 8.46
C LYS A 913 -17.14 41.06 7.08
N SER A 914 -18.33 41.46 6.67
CA SER A 914 -19.00 40.95 5.46
C SER A 914 -18.17 41.12 4.17
N GLU A 915 -17.49 42.26 3.99
CA GLU A 915 -16.64 42.51 2.81
C GLU A 915 -15.38 41.64 2.77
N GLU A 916 -14.84 41.25 3.93
CA GLU A 916 -13.72 40.32 4.01
C GLU A 916 -14.17 38.90 3.68
N ALA A 917 -15.30 38.49 4.25
CA ALA A 917 -15.91 37.19 3.96
C ALA A 917 -16.22 37.00 2.47
N ILE A 918 -16.75 38.03 1.81
CA ILE A 918 -16.97 38.01 0.34
C ILE A 918 -15.65 37.76 -0.39
N ARG A 919 -14.58 38.50 -0.06
CA ARG A 919 -13.26 38.32 -0.71
C ARG A 919 -12.71 36.91 -0.51
N ASP A 920 -12.83 36.37 0.70
CA ASP A 920 -12.33 35.03 1.03
C ASP A 920 -13.10 33.95 0.27
N PHE A 921 -14.44 34.04 0.20
CA PHE A 921 -15.25 33.12 -0.60
C PHE A 921 -15.01 33.27 -2.11
N GLU A 922 -14.88 34.49 -2.62
CA GLU A 922 -14.51 34.74 -4.03
C GLU A 922 -13.13 34.18 -4.34
N ARG A 923 -12.18 34.24 -3.41
CA ARG A 923 -10.85 33.65 -3.55
C ARG A 923 -10.92 32.13 -3.59
N ALA A 924 -11.76 31.51 -2.76
CA ALA A 924 -12.03 30.08 -2.81
C ALA A 924 -12.65 29.67 -4.18
N ILE A 925 -13.64 30.42 -4.67
CA ILE A 925 -14.29 30.19 -5.97
C ILE A 925 -13.33 30.42 -7.14
N GLN A 926 -12.42 31.39 -7.03
CA GLN A 926 -11.40 31.63 -8.05
C GLN A 926 -10.46 30.43 -8.19
N GLN A 927 -10.14 29.77 -7.08
CA GLN A 927 -9.26 28.60 -7.05
C GLN A 927 -10.00 27.32 -7.45
N ASP A 928 -11.22 27.14 -6.95
CA ASP A 928 -12.12 26.06 -7.34
C ASP A 928 -13.50 26.62 -7.75
N PRO A 929 -13.68 26.94 -9.04
CA PRO A 929 -14.96 27.41 -9.57
C PRO A 929 -16.10 26.38 -9.42
N GLY A 930 -15.76 25.11 -9.18
CA GLY A 930 -16.68 24.01 -8.95
C GLY A 930 -17.06 23.80 -7.48
N SER A 931 -16.54 24.62 -6.55
CA SER A 931 -16.83 24.48 -5.12
C SER A 931 -18.26 24.91 -4.79
N ALA A 932 -19.19 23.95 -4.79
CA ALA A 932 -20.58 24.20 -4.40
C ALA A 932 -20.67 24.84 -3.00
N ILE A 933 -19.85 24.38 -2.05
CA ILE A 933 -19.82 24.91 -0.67
C ILE A 933 -19.45 26.40 -0.66
N ALA A 934 -18.45 26.83 -1.44
CA ALA A 934 -18.06 28.24 -1.49
C ALA A 934 -19.17 29.11 -2.11
N HIS A 935 -19.81 28.65 -3.20
CA HIS A 935 -20.95 29.33 -3.81
C HIS A 935 -22.15 29.44 -2.86
N LEU A 936 -22.47 28.38 -2.13
CA LEU A 936 -23.58 28.37 -1.17
C LEU A 936 -23.32 29.29 0.01
N ASN A 937 -22.10 29.29 0.56
CA ASN A 937 -21.73 30.19 1.65
C ASN A 937 -21.77 31.67 1.20
N LEU A 938 -21.22 31.97 0.02
CA LEU A 938 -21.29 33.31 -0.56
C LEU A 938 -22.73 33.76 -0.83
N GLY A 939 -23.56 32.88 -1.38
CA GLY A 939 -24.98 33.16 -1.65
C GLY A 939 -25.78 33.41 -0.38
N ASN A 940 -25.55 32.61 0.67
CA ASN A 940 -26.16 32.80 1.98
C ASN A 940 -25.70 34.10 2.66
N LEU A 941 -24.42 34.48 2.52
CA LEU A 941 -23.92 35.77 2.99
C LEU A 941 -24.61 36.93 2.24
N TYR A 942 -24.69 36.88 0.90
CA TYR A 942 -25.40 37.89 0.11
C TYR A 942 -26.87 38.02 0.49
N ARG A 943 -27.55 36.90 0.77
CA ARG A 943 -28.92 36.88 1.27
C ARG A 943 -29.03 37.66 2.58
N ARG A 944 -28.15 37.38 3.56
CA ARG A 944 -28.13 38.05 4.87
C ARG A 944 -27.85 39.56 4.79
N ILE A 945 -26.97 39.99 3.90
CA ILE A 945 -26.62 41.42 3.75
C ILE A 945 -27.52 42.19 2.76
N GLY A 946 -28.57 41.55 2.23
CA GLY A 946 -29.57 42.21 1.39
C GLY A 946 -29.14 42.45 -0.07
N ARG A 947 -28.33 41.55 -0.66
CA ARG A 947 -27.92 41.58 -2.08
C ARG A 947 -28.61 40.46 -2.88
N PRO A 948 -29.91 40.61 -3.23
CA PRO A 948 -30.71 39.49 -3.73
C PRO A 948 -30.27 38.94 -5.10
N LYS A 949 -29.79 39.79 -6.01
CA LYS A 949 -29.33 39.35 -7.33
C LYS A 949 -28.08 38.46 -7.25
N ASP A 950 -27.14 38.86 -6.39
CA ASP A 950 -25.89 38.11 -6.21
C ASP A 950 -26.15 36.82 -5.42
N ALA A 951 -27.04 36.87 -4.41
CA ALA A 951 -27.50 35.70 -3.68
C ALA A 951 -28.12 34.65 -4.60
N GLN A 952 -29.02 35.07 -5.50
CA GLN A 952 -29.65 34.18 -6.47
C GLN A 952 -28.60 33.48 -7.35
N ALA A 953 -27.71 34.25 -7.98
CA ALA A 953 -26.71 33.71 -8.90
C ALA A 953 -25.79 32.69 -8.21
N ALA A 954 -25.32 33.01 -7.00
CA ALA A 954 -24.44 32.13 -6.24
C ALA A 954 -25.16 30.85 -5.74
N LEU A 955 -26.39 30.97 -5.21
CA LEU A 955 -27.16 29.81 -4.74
C LEU A 955 -27.59 28.89 -5.89
N GLU A 956 -28.04 29.44 -7.02
CA GLU A 956 -28.35 28.67 -8.23
C GLU A 956 -27.12 27.91 -8.71
N ARG A 957 -25.95 28.57 -8.75
CA ARG A 957 -24.71 27.91 -9.13
C ARG A 957 -24.30 26.81 -8.16
N GLY A 958 -24.46 27.02 -6.86
CA GLY A 958 -24.23 26.01 -5.83
C GLY A 958 -25.11 24.76 -6.02
N VAL A 959 -26.40 24.96 -6.31
CA VAL A 959 -27.36 23.86 -6.60
C VAL A 959 -27.06 23.17 -7.93
N GLU A 960 -26.62 23.90 -8.96
CA GLU A 960 -26.18 23.29 -10.23
C GLU A 960 -24.97 22.38 -10.05
N LEU A 961 -24.01 22.80 -9.21
CA LEU A 961 -22.79 22.04 -8.91
C LEU A 961 -23.08 20.81 -8.02
N SER A 962 -24.03 20.93 -7.09
CA SER A 962 -24.45 19.85 -6.19
C SER A 962 -25.97 19.63 -6.23
N PRO A 963 -26.53 19.09 -7.33
CA PRO A 963 -27.98 18.98 -7.51
C PRO A 963 -28.67 17.98 -6.59
N ASN A 964 -27.90 17.12 -5.92
CA ASN A 964 -28.39 16.10 -4.98
C ASN A 964 -28.09 16.45 -3.52
N ASP A 965 -27.63 17.67 -3.24
CA ASP A 965 -27.40 18.15 -1.87
C ASP A 965 -28.69 18.81 -1.33
N PRO A 966 -29.34 18.22 -0.31
CA PRO A 966 -30.58 18.75 0.25
C PRO A 966 -30.40 20.13 0.90
N GLU A 967 -29.26 20.42 1.52
CA GLU A 967 -28.99 21.71 2.17
C GLU A 967 -28.75 22.83 1.15
N ALA A 968 -28.10 22.51 0.03
CA ALA A 968 -27.94 23.43 -1.09
C ALA A 968 -29.30 23.84 -1.66
N VAL A 969 -30.15 22.85 -1.92
CA VAL A 969 -31.51 23.04 -2.46
C VAL A 969 -32.39 23.81 -1.46
N TYR A 970 -32.30 23.48 -0.17
CA TYR A 970 -33.00 24.19 0.90
C TYR A 970 -32.58 25.65 1.00
N SER A 971 -31.28 25.96 0.90
CA SER A 971 -30.77 27.34 0.94
C SER A 971 -31.36 28.19 -0.19
N LEU A 972 -31.45 27.64 -1.41
CA LEU A 972 -32.12 28.30 -2.54
C LEU A 972 -33.63 28.47 -2.31
N ALA A 973 -34.28 27.48 -1.71
CA ALA A 973 -35.69 27.58 -1.35
C ALA A 973 -35.95 28.73 -0.36
N MET A 974 -35.06 28.89 0.64
CA MET A 974 -35.17 29.96 1.62
C MET A 974 -34.94 31.34 1.00
N PHE A 975 -34.06 31.45 0.01
CA PHE A 975 -33.92 32.67 -0.78
C PHE A 975 -35.24 33.06 -1.46
N TYR A 976 -35.89 32.13 -2.17
CA TYR A 976 -37.19 32.40 -2.83
C TYR A 976 -38.30 32.74 -1.83
N ALA A 977 -38.30 32.10 -0.66
CA ALA A 977 -39.27 32.39 0.40
C ALA A 977 -39.13 33.83 0.93
N GLU A 978 -37.89 34.35 1.05
CA GLU A 978 -37.63 35.74 1.45
C GLU A 978 -38.00 36.75 0.36
N GLN A 979 -37.87 36.37 -0.92
CA GLN A 979 -38.37 37.17 -2.05
C GLN A 979 -39.90 37.09 -2.25
N ASN A 980 -40.60 36.35 -1.37
CA ASN A 980 -42.03 36.09 -1.44
C ASN A 980 -42.49 35.35 -2.72
N ASP A 981 -41.58 34.61 -3.36
CA ASP A 981 -41.90 33.67 -4.43
C ASP A 981 -42.27 32.30 -3.82
N LEU A 982 -43.52 32.20 -3.38
CA LEU A 982 -44.01 31.01 -2.68
C LEU A 982 -44.03 29.76 -3.57
N GLY A 983 -44.10 29.94 -4.90
CA GLY A 983 -44.13 28.83 -5.86
C GLY A 983 -42.79 28.12 -5.96
N GLU A 984 -41.73 28.87 -6.25
CA GLU A 984 -40.38 28.31 -6.32
C GLU A 984 -39.87 27.85 -4.95
N ALA A 985 -40.17 28.59 -3.88
CA ALA A 985 -39.83 28.18 -2.51
C ALA A 985 -40.42 26.79 -2.18
N ARG A 986 -41.70 26.56 -2.51
CA ARG A 986 -42.36 25.27 -2.28
C ARG A 986 -41.70 24.15 -3.09
N LYS A 987 -41.48 24.38 -4.38
CA LYS A 987 -40.86 23.42 -5.30
C LYS A 987 -39.49 22.96 -4.81
N TYR A 988 -38.63 23.88 -4.37
CA TYR A 988 -37.31 23.52 -3.87
C TYR A 988 -37.36 22.89 -2.46
N LEU A 989 -38.26 23.31 -1.57
CA LEU A 989 -38.46 22.62 -0.28
C LEU A 989 -38.93 21.16 -0.47
N GLU A 990 -39.89 20.92 -1.36
CA GLU A 990 -40.35 19.57 -1.70
C GLU A 990 -39.21 18.74 -2.32
N ARG A 991 -38.36 19.33 -3.16
CA ARG A 991 -37.18 18.67 -3.71
C ARG A 991 -36.15 18.33 -2.62
N ALA A 992 -35.89 19.24 -1.68
CA ALA A 992 -34.99 18.96 -0.55
C ALA A 992 -35.48 17.75 0.26
N LEU A 993 -36.80 17.64 0.47
CA LEU A 993 -37.42 16.51 1.18
C LEU A 993 -37.46 15.20 0.35
N GLN A 994 -37.47 15.29 -0.98
CA GLN A 994 -37.28 14.11 -1.85
C GLN A 994 -35.87 13.56 -1.75
N LEU A 995 -34.86 14.44 -1.63
CA LEU A 995 -33.47 14.06 -1.44
C LEU A 995 -33.23 13.54 -0.02
N GLU A 996 -33.79 14.21 0.99
CA GLU A 996 -33.69 13.83 2.40
C GLU A 996 -35.05 13.94 3.11
N PRO A 997 -35.79 12.82 3.23
CA PRO A 997 -37.11 12.83 3.87
C PRO A 997 -37.10 13.19 5.37
N ASN A 998 -35.96 13.03 6.04
CA ASN A 998 -35.80 13.29 7.47
C ASN A 998 -35.09 14.61 7.74
N PHE A 999 -35.51 15.69 7.06
CA PHE A 999 -34.87 17.01 7.15
C PHE A 999 -35.74 18.01 7.93
N PRO A 1000 -35.51 18.24 9.24
CA PRO A 1000 -36.42 18.97 10.11
C PRO A 1000 -36.64 20.42 9.70
N ASN A 1001 -35.57 21.12 9.28
CA ASN A 1001 -35.64 22.51 8.84
C ASN A 1001 -36.55 22.68 7.60
N ALA A 1002 -36.40 21.79 6.62
CA ALA A 1002 -37.20 21.81 5.40
C ALA A 1002 -38.68 21.46 5.69
N LEU A 1003 -38.95 20.46 6.54
CA LEU A 1003 -40.30 20.11 6.98
C LEU A 1003 -41.01 21.29 7.67
N ASN A 1004 -40.34 21.89 8.67
CA ASN A 1004 -40.90 23.01 9.40
C ASN A 1004 -41.16 24.22 8.48
N ASN A 1005 -40.20 24.58 7.62
CA ASN A 1005 -40.36 25.74 6.73
C ASN A 1005 -41.36 25.48 5.59
N LEU A 1006 -41.51 24.24 5.12
CA LEU A 1006 -42.59 23.87 4.21
C LEU A 1006 -43.95 24.02 4.91
N GLY A 1007 -44.08 23.57 6.16
CA GLY A 1007 -45.27 23.78 6.96
C GLY A 1007 -45.66 25.27 7.08
N VAL A 1008 -44.69 26.13 7.41
CA VAL A 1008 -44.89 27.60 7.45
C VAL A 1008 -45.33 28.15 6.09
N LEU A 1009 -44.72 27.69 5.00
CA LEU A 1009 -45.04 28.14 3.64
C LEU A 1009 -46.45 27.70 3.20
N LEU A 1010 -46.86 26.49 3.57
CA LEU A 1010 -48.18 25.95 3.31
C LEU A 1010 -49.26 26.74 4.06
N LEU A 1011 -49.01 27.17 5.31
CA LEU A 1011 -49.89 28.07 6.03
C LEU A 1011 -50.07 29.41 5.30
N ARG A 1012 -48.99 30.01 4.81
CA ARG A 1012 -49.05 31.26 4.01
C ARG A 1012 -49.86 31.07 2.72
N SER A 1013 -49.82 29.85 2.16
CA SER A 1013 -50.56 29.46 0.95
C SER A 1013 -51.98 28.94 1.23
N ARG A 1014 -52.45 29.00 2.49
CA ARG A 1014 -53.75 28.52 2.99
C ARG A 1014 -53.99 27.00 2.93
N ASP A 1015 -52.93 26.21 2.82
CA ASP A 1015 -53.00 24.74 2.92
C ASP A 1015 -52.75 24.31 4.38
N VAL A 1016 -53.81 24.39 5.19
CA VAL A 1016 -53.74 24.11 6.63
C VAL A 1016 -53.46 22.62 6.91
N ALA A 1017 -54.12 21.72 6.19
CA ALA A 1017 -53.95 20.27 6.37
C ALA A 1017 -52.56 19.79 5.89
N GLY A 1018 -52.00 20.43 4.86
CA GLY A 1018 -50.60 20.23 4.49
C GLY A 1018 -49.66 20.66 5.60
N ALA A 1019 -49.82 21.87 6.14
CA ALA A 1019 -48.95 22.40 7.17
C ALA A 1019 -48.92 21.56 8.45
N GLU A 1020 -50.09 21.13 8.94
CA GLU A 1020 -50.18 20.27 10.12
C GLU A 1020 -49.37 18.98 9.93
N ARG A 1021 -49.52 18.31 8.77
CA ARG A 1021 -48.78 17.08 8.45
C ARG A 1021 -47.26 17.28 8.46
N GLU A 1022 -46.78 18.38 7.87
CA GLU A 1022 -45.33 18.65 7.82
C GLU A 1022 -44.75 18.96 9.21
N PHE A 1023 -45.48 19.70 10.06
CA PHE A 1023 -45.04 19.94 11.43
C PHE A 1023 -45.03 18.64 12.26
N GLU A 1024 -46.07 17.81 12.16
CA GLU A 1024 -46.09 16.51 12.85
C GLU A 1024 -44.99 15.57 12.37
N GLN A 1025 -44.70 15.57 11.07
CA GLN A 1025 -43.57 14.83 10.51
C GLN A 1025 -42.24 15.36 11.04
N CYS A 1026 -42.07 16.69 11.11
CA CYS A 1026 -40.88 17.34 11.71
C CYS A 1026 -40.67 16.86 13.15
N LEU A 1027 -41.72 16.86 13.97
CA LEU A 1027 -41.66 16.39 15.36
C LEU A 1027 -41.39 14.89 15.48
N ARG A 1028 -41.82 14.08 14.50
CA ARG A 1028 -41.50 12.65 14.48
C ARG A 1028 -40.03 12.38 14.21
N VAL A 1029 -39.42 13.14 13.30
CA VAL A 1029 -38.00 12.96 12.93
C VAL A 1029 -37.05 13.68 13.87
N ALA A 1030 -37.49 14.80 14.46
CA ALA A 1030 -36.75 15.58 15.44
C ALA A 1030 -37.65 15.99 16.61
N PRO A 1031 -37.81 15.10 17.61
CA PRO A 1031 -38.73 15.32 18.75
C PRO A 1031 -38.43 16.56 19.59
N ASP A 1032 -37.22 17.11 19.53
CA ASP A 1032 -36.78 18.28 20.28
C ASP A 1032 -36.69 19.56 19.43
N TYR A 1033 -37.32 19.59 18.25
CA TYR A 1033 -37.31 20.75 17.35
C TYR A 1033 -38.32 21.83 17.80
N GLU A 1034 -37.87 22.75 18.65
CA GLU A 1034 -38.66 23.82 19.30
C GLU A 1034 -39.63 24.53 18.34
N GLN A 1035 -39.14 24.99 17.19
CA GLN A 1035 -39.91 25.85 16.28
C GLN A 1035 -41.14 25.13 15.70
N ALA A 1036 -41.07 23.80 15.53
CA ALA A 1036 -42.20 23.02 15.03
C ALA A 1036 -43.31 22.89 16.09
N TYR A 1037 -42.97 22.77 17.39
CA TYR A 1037 -43.96 22.84 18.47
C TYR A 1037 -44.65 24.20 18.50
N LEU A 1038 -43.87 25.29 18.42
CA LEU A 1038 -44.43 26.65 18.43
C LEU A 1038 -45.36 26.88 17.22
N ASN A 1039 -44.92 26.51 16.02
CA ASN A 1039 -45.71 26.68 14.80
C ASN A 1039 -46.98 25.81 14.79
N LEU A 1040 -46.89 24.55 15.23
CA LEU A 1040 -48.05 23.66 15.30
C LEU A 1040 -49.02 24.10 16.40
N ALA A 1041 -48.54 24.51 17.57
CA ALA A 1041 -49.40 25.04 18.63
C ALA A 1041 -50.12 26.32 18.18
N GLN A 1042 -49.44 27.22 17.47
CA GLN A 1042 -50.07 28.41 16.88
C GLN A 1042 -51.15 28.03 15.85
N LEU A 1043 -50.90 27.01 15.04
CA LEU A 1043 -51.89 26.49 14.09
C LEU A 1043 -53.13 25.92 14.78
N GLU A 1044 -52.95 25.09 15.81
CA GLU A 1044 -54.04 24.51 16.60
C GLU A 1044 -54.89 25.58 17.29
N VAL A 1045 -54.26 26.65 17.80
CA VAL A 1045 -54.97 27.82 18.34
C VAL A 1045 -55.82 28.49 17.27
N ALA A 1046 -55.28 28.68 16.07
CA ALA A 1046 -56.01 29.27 14.95
C ALA A 1046 -57.19 28.41 14.48
N LEU A 1047 -57.10 27.09 14.64
CA LEU A 1047 -58.15 26.11 14.37
C LEU A 1047 -59.18 25.98 15.51
N GLY A 1048 -58.94 26.60 16.67
CA GLY A 1048 -59.81 26.54 17.85
C GLY A 1048 -59.52 25.39 18.82
N HIS A 1049 -58.48 24.60 18.59
CA HIS A 1049 -58.08 23.45 19.41
C HIS A 1049 -57.07 23.81 20.51
N LYS A 1050 -57.45 24.74 21.41
CA LYS A 1050 -56.54 25.24 22.45
C LYS A 1050 -55.98 24.15 23.38
N ASP A 1051 -56.77 23.11 23.68
CA ASP A 1051 -56.33 22.00 24.53
C ASP A 1051 -55.20 21.18 23.89
N ARG A 1052 -55.28 20.97 22.56
CA ARG A 1052 -54.22 20.27 21.80
C ARG A 1052 -52.95 21.12 21.71
N ALA A 1053 -53.09 22.43 21.46
CA ALA A 1053 -51.97 23.38 21.48
C ALA A 1053 -51.25 23.36 22.83
N ARG A 1054 -51.99 23.38 23.94
CA ARG A 1054 -51.43 23.31 25.30
C ARG A 1054 -50.72 21.98 25.55
N ALA A 1055 -51.33 20.86 25.16
CA ALA A 1055 -50.72 19.53 25.33
C ALA A 1055 -49.37 19.42 24.61
N LEU A 1056 -49.29 19.90 23.35
CA LEU A 1056 -48.05 19.92 22.56
C LEU A 1056 -46.94 20.73 23.25
N LEU A 1057 -47.25 21.95 23.70
CA LEU A 1057 -46.26 22.80 24.37
C LEU A 1057 -45.85 22.26 25.75
N GLN A 1058 -46.76 21.63 26.49
CA GLN A 1058 -46.44 20.95 27.75
C GLN A 1058 -45.52 19.76 27.55
N GLU A 1059 -45.72 18.99 26.48
CA GLU A 1059 -44.87 17.86 26.12
C GLU A 1059 -43.41 18.28 25.88
N PHE A 1060 -43.21 19.40 25.18
CA PHE A 1060 -41.88 19.97 24.98
C PHE A 1060 -41.31 20.56 26.28
N HIS A 1061 -42.10 21.33 27.03
CA HIS A 1061 -41.66 21.97 28.27
C HIS A 1061 -41.28 20.96 29.37
N GLN A 1062 -41.91 19.79 29.42
CA GLN A 1062 -41.51 18.73 30.34
C GLN A 1062 -40.09 18.21 30.08
N ARG A 1063 -39.65 18.24 28.82
CA ARG A 1063 -38.31 17.83 28.42
C ARG A 1063 -37.30 18.97 28.52
N HIS A 1064 -37.74 20.20 28.26
CA HIS A 1064 -36.90 21.41 28.21
C HIS A 1064 -37.51 22.54 29.07
N PRO A 1065 -37.51 22.41 30.41
CA PRO A 1065 -38.18 23.36 31.31
C PRO A 1065 -37.58 24.77 31.30
N GLU A 1066 -36.34 24.92 30.85
CA GLU A 1066 -35.63 26.19 30.71
C GLU A 1066 -36.01 26.98 29.44
N ASN A 1067 -36.83 26.41 28.56
CA ASN A 1067 -37.17 26.99 27.28
C ASN A 1067 -38.17 28.16 27.42
N LYS A 1068 -37.65 29.39 27.37
CA LYS A 1068 -38.44 30.62 27.54
C LYS A 1068 -39.51 30.84 26.46
N PRO A 1069 -39.25 30.63 25.15
CA PRO A 1069 -40.27 30.80 24.12
C PRO A 1069 -41.51 29.92 24.33
N VAL A 1070 -41.32 28.64 24.67
CA VAL A 1070 -42.42 27.70 24.93
C VAL A 1070 -43.14 28.02 26.23
N GLU A 1071 -42.42 28.42 27.28
CA GLU A 1071 -43.02 28.87 28.54
C GLU A 1071 -43.93 30.09 28.33
N GLU A 1072 -43.47 31.06 27.54
CA GLU A 1072 -44.26 32.26 27.22
C GLU A 1072 -45.48 31.92 26.36
N ALA A 1073 -45.34 31.02 25.37
CA ALA A 1073 -46.46 30.53 24.58
C ALA A 1073 -47.51 29.80 25.45
N LEU A 1074 -47.09 29.00 26.44
CA LEU A 1074 -47.99 28.37 27.42
C LEU A 1074 -48.74 29.39 28.27
N ARG A 1075 -48.08 30.46 28.73
CA ARG A 1075 -48.73 31.54 29.50
C ARG A 1075 -49.78 32.27 28.67
N GLN A 1076 -49.51 32.53 27.39
CA GLN A 1076 -50.44 33.21 26.48
C GLN A 1076 -51.71 32.39 26.20
N LEU A 1077 -51.68 31.07 26.37
CA LEU A 1077 -52.87 30.21 26.27
C LEU A 1077 -53.80 30.29 27.49
N GLY A 1078 -53.38 30.95 28.58
CA GLY A 1078 -54.12 30.99 29.84
C GLY A 1078 -54.18 29.64 30.58
N PRO A 1079 -54.80 29.56 31.77
CA PRO A 1079 -54.98 28.32 32.52
C PRO A 1079 -55.92 27.31 31.87
#